data_AF-A0A5J4V9I3-F1
#
_entry.id   AF-A0A5J4V9I3-F1
#
_cell.length_a   1.000
_cell.length_b   1.000
_cell.length_c   1.000
_cell.angle_alpha   90.00
_cell.angle_beta   90.00
_cell.angle_gamma   90.00
#
_symmetry.space_group_name_H-M   'P 1'
#
loop_
_entity.id
_entity.type
_entity.pdbx_description
1 polymer ?
#
loop_
_entity_poly.entity_id
_entity_poly.type
_entity_poly.pdbx_seq_one_letter_code
_entity_poly.pdbx_strand_id
1 'polypeptide(L)'
;MTNKISPKAVQLPKYKTIFQYQNAIKFLNIPKLRKKHDCIVLAEQLLSSAQKKFGNESSMWSTIAIYNSSFSKNNIRLSDALRNVKLNIPNIHERWMVFAMMHDMEDKQSKGSGSNQLGVTFRIRFQKATKEHELSKAFLNQAYMSLSRENTDFEQIMNLLDNAIVHERESRLIFEDQMKQNPNSTTVLRGFGALLRDIYRDDETALLMFNQATAIEEENQNVSVDIVATSDKQSQLQKISYSQNPGSIASKRSDGKSINSTSNLNKMKKKKNSYKSQFTVDLSEDKQNLIPGFIQIILISHMLLVRKQLLQLMLALGLIMQQAYDIFIYCKYIVIRSDESDGIQDMAGVTFVPNVDTIKNQTLQTLEKLSQTVKEGFVNTEDMSIFTLWETEFINQTLGNYLPSGSDRKSQISSMWQEAGNFIDIIMSISNFVEDMISNTWDIQLDRANIPVTIIEVAKMIGIEYINSAQKKAIVSVVASVVLGFIALVVPLAVNIIQFVYTIRNSFIPIRFFVRALIGFILIMSSLVFTVIAVYASLAAVQRNSSIFLNGYRTALLGTCTLCAINLASTIVTLLPKNFECTLATNPMWTDEAQQLTGDSRIDSLTSQRTLKKDSETQQVQFDETECFESRDGDCDVPHRIYGLTKSYHGFEALFGLFTQDCAELISEEDPANEISLQTASVQQMGSLMLYDLKGGCSSYRVALLDEQTDQMKILETVLIVIFIISIISIMIGFVLLISTRTILFNVAESSSKMKELDPETDANERTGM
;
A
#
# COMPACT_ATOMS: atom_id res chain seq x y z
N MET A 1 57.43 -44.37 -28.62
CA MET A 1 56.65 -44.19 -27.38
C MET A 1 56.62 -42.70 -27.06
N THR A 2 55.56 -42.00 -27.47
CA THR A 2 55.39 -40.56 -27.22
C THR A 2 54.14 -40.36 -26.38
N ASN A 3 54.35 -40.01 -25.11
CA ASN A 3 53.33 -39.69 -24.13
C ASN A 3 52.43 -38.54 -24.63
N LYS A 4 51.17 -38.84 -24.90
CA LYS A 4 50.11 -37.83 -25.04
C LYS A 4 49.87 -37.19 -23.68
N ILE A 5 50.42 -36.00 -23.50
CA ILE A 5 50.14 -35.12 -22.37
C ILE A 5 48.67 -34.71 -22.48
N SER A 6 47.85 -35.12 -21.51
CA SER A 6 46.47 -34.63 -21.37
C SER A 6 46.48 -33.10 -21.19
N PRO A 7 45.63 -32.33 -21.90
CA PRO A 7 45.60 -30.88 -21.74
C PRO A 7 45.21 -30.52 -20.31
N LYS A 8 46.02 -29.65 -19.67
CA LYS A 8 45.75 -29.12 -18.32
C LYS A 8 44.37 -28.44 -18.32
N ALA A 9 43.53 -28.80 -17.36
CA ALA A 9 42.21 -28.19 -17.18
C ALA A 9 42.36 -26.66 -17.06
N VAL A 10 41.66 -25.93 -17.93
CA VAL A 10 41.64 -24.47 -17.93
C VAL A 10 41.03 -24.01 -16.61
N GLN A 11 41.80 -23.27 -15.80
CA GLN A 11 41.28 -22.72 -14.55
C GLN A 11 40.25 -21.62 -14.86
N LEU A 12 39.03 -21.77 -14.33
CA LEU A 12 37.97 -20.79 -14.50
C LEU A 12 38.35 -19.45 -13.84
N PRO A 13 37.93 -18.31 -14.41
CA PRO A 13 38.14 -17.01 -13.79
C PRO A 13 37.54 -16.96 -12.38
N LYS A 14 38.26 -16.36 -11.42
CA LYS A 14 37.75 -16.18 -10.06
C LYS A 14 36.85 -14.94 -10.01
N TYR A 15 35.53 -15.16 -9.98
CA TYR A 15 34.55 -14.07 -9.85
C TYR A 15 34.42 -13.59 -8.39
N LYS A 16 34.31 -12.27 -8.21
CA LYS A 16 34.28 -11.61 -6.89
C LYS A 16 32.87 -11.33 -6.38
N THR A 17 31.87 -11.25 -7.25
CA THR A 17 30.48 -10.92 -6.89
C THR A 17 29.49 -11.91 -7.50
N ILE A 18 28.30 -12.03 -6.93
CA ILE A 18 27.21 -12.86 -7.48
C ILE A 18 26.80 -12.40 -8.88
N PHE A 19 26.75 -11.08 -9.09
CA PHE A 19 26.46 -10.48 -10.41
C PHE A 19 27.40 -10.98 -11.50
N GLN A 20 28.69 -11.16 -11.18
CA GLN A 20 29.66 -11.69 -12.15
C GLN A 20 29.39 -13.16 -12.49
N TYR A 21 28.98 -13.97 -11.51
CA TYR A 21 28.56 -15.35 -11.77
C TYR A 21 27.27 -15.41 -12.61
N GLN A 22 26.30 -14.55 -12.32
CA GLN A 22 25.05 -14.44 -13.11
C GLN A 22 25.34 -14.05 -14.56
N ASN A 23 26.22 -13.06 -14.80
CA ASN A 23 26.62 -12.70 -16.15
C ASN A 23 27.42 -13.81 -16.85
N ALA A 24 28.26 -14.54 -16.11
CA ALA A 24 29.04 -15.64 -16.66
C ALA A 24 28.20 -16.81 -17.17
N ILE A 25 26.95 -16.97 -16.71
CA ILE A 25 26.02 -18.02 -17.19
C ILE A 25 25.05 -17.54 -18.28
N LYS A 26 25.00 -16.23 -18.60
CA LYS A 26 24.08 -15.66 -19.60
C LYS A 26 24.28 -16.21 -21.02
N PHE A 27 25.42 -16.82 -21.34
CA PHE A 27 25.62 -17.46 -22.64
C PHE A 27 24.59 -18.56 -22.92
N LEU A 28 23.95 -19.14 -21.90
CA LEU A 28 22.86 -20.11 -22.04
C LEU A 28 21.56 -19.51 -22.61
N ASN A 29 21.45 -18.19 -22.67
CA ASN A 29 20.34 -17.50 -23.34
C ASN A 29 20.40 -17.68 -24.87
N ILE A 30 21.58 -17.97 -25.43
CA ILE A 30 21.74 -18.25 -26.85
C ILE A 30 21.26 -19.68 -27.15
N PRO A 31 20.17 -19.90 -27.93
CA PRO A 31 19.57 -21.22 -28.12
C PRO A 31 20.52 -22.27 -28.68
N LYS A 32 21.50 -21.86 -29.51
CA LYS A 32 22.52 -22.73 -30.11
C LYS A 32 23.51 -23.30 -29.07
N LEU A 33 23.80 -22.55 -28.01
CA LEU A 33 24.75 -22.96 -26.96
C LEU A 33 24.08 -23.84 -25.90
N ARG A 34 22.78 -23.63 -25.64
CA ARG A 34 21.98 -24.45 -24.72
C ARG A 34 21.94 -25.94 -25.10
N LYS A 35 22.04 -26.26 -26.39
CA LYS A 35 22.03 -27.65 -26.90
C LYS A 35 23.38 -28.37 -26.75
N LYS A 36 24.47 -27.65 -26.45
CA LYS A 36 25.80 -28.24 -26.30
C LYS A 36 26.01 -28.71 -24.86
N HIS A 37 26.31 -29.99 -24.68
CA HIS A 37 26.53 -30.58 -23.35
C HIS A 37 27.66 -29.88 -22.57
N ASP A 38 28.78 -29.56 -23.25
CA ASP A 38 29.93 -28.88 -22.64
C ASP A 38 29.57 -27.52 -22.03
N CYS A 39 28.63 -26.80 -22.65
CA CYS A 39 28.13 -25.50 -22.19
C CYS A 39 27.29 -25.64 -20.90
N ILE A 40 26.52 -26.72 -20.77
CA ILE A 40 25.76 -27.04 -19.55
C ILE A 40 26.72 -27.42 -18.41
N VAL A 41 27.72 -28.26 -18.70
CA VAL A 41 28.74 -28.66 -17.71
C VAL A 41 29.54 -27.46 -17.21
N LEU A 42 29.90 -26.53 -18.10
CA LEU A 42 30.57 -25.29 -17.73
C LEU A 42 29.70 -24.44 -16.78
N ALA A 43 28.40 -24.31 -17.07
CA ALA A 43 27.48 -23.58 -16.20
C ALA A 43 27.32 -24.24 -14.82
N GLU A 44 27.27 -25.58 -14.76
CA GLU A 44 27.24 -26.31 -13.48
C GLU A 44 28.51 -26.08 -12.66
N GLN A 45 29.69 -26.07 -13.30
CA GLN A 45 30.97 -25.79 -12.63
C GLN A 45 31.02 -24.36 -12.08
N LEU A 46 30.51 -23.38 -12.84
CA LEU A 46 30.40 -21.98 -12.42
C LEU A 46 29.44 -21.83 -11.23
N LEU A 47 28.26 -22.45 -11.30
CA LEU A 47 27.27 -22.41 -10.22
C LEU A 47 27.74 -23.14 -8.96
N SER A 48 28.45 -24.26 -9.08
CA SER A 48 29.03 -24.97 -7.93
C SER A 48 30.14 -24.15 -7.26
N SER A 49 30.97 -23.46 -8.05
CA SER A 49 31.97 -22.51 -7.53
C SER A 49 31.30 -21.35 -6.79
N ALA A 50 30.23 -20.80 -7.35
CA ALA A 50 29.46 -19.72 -6.75
C ALA A 50 28.74 -20.16 -5.46
N GLN A 51 28.14 -21.35 -5.44
CA GLN A 51 27.48 -21.92 -4.27
C GLN A 51 28.45 -22.09 -3.09
N LYS A 52 29.68 -22.54 -3.34
CA LYS A 52 30.71 -22.65 -2.29
C LYS A 52 31.09 -21.31 -1.68
N LYS A 53 30.96 -20.22 -2.44
CA LYS A 53 31.40 -18.88 -2.03
C LYS A 53 30.28 -18.01 -1.46
N PHE A 54 29.07 -18.15 -2.00
CA PHE A 54 27.90 -17.31 -1.70
C PHE A 54 26.70 -18.13 -1.23
N GLY A 55 26.92 -19.32 -0.66
CA GLY A 55 25.87 -20.23 -0.22
C GLY A 55 24.98 -19.71 0.92
N ASN A 56 25.32 -18.56 1.52
CA ASN A 56 24.50 -17.90 2.54
C ASN A 56 23.60 -16.79 1.97
N GLU A 57 23.71 -16.46 0.68
CA GLU A 57 22.91 -15.41 0.03
C GLU A 57 21.75 -16.01 -0.76
N SER A 58 20.52 -15.53 -0.52
CA SER A 58 19.31 -15.99 -1.22
C SER A 58 19.40 -15.80 -2.75
N SER A 59 20.05 -14.72 -3.18
CA SER A 59 20.20 -14.33 -4.59
C SER A 59 21.03 -15.34 -5.42
N MET A 60 21.98 -16.02 -4.79
CA MET A 60 22.74 -17.08 -5.44
C MET A 60 21.86 -18.34 -5.60
N TRP A 61 21.10 -18.69 -4.57
CA TRP A 61 20.18 -19.83 -4.62
C TRP A 61 19.03 -19.64 -5.58
N SER A 62 18.53 -18.40 -5.74
CA SER A 62 17.52 -18.09 -6.73
C SER A 62 18.05 -18.24 -8.16
N THR A 63 19.29 -17.83 -8.40
CA THR A 63 19.99 -18.06 -9.67
C THR A 63 20.11 -19.56 -9.98
N ILE A 64 20.45 -20.37 -8.98
CA ILE A 64 20.53 -21.83 -9.10
C ILE A 64 19.13 -22.44 -9.35
N ALA A 65 18.08 -21.93 -8.72
CA ALA A 65 16.71 -22.36 -8.94
C ALA A 65 16.25 -22.06 -10.37
N ILE A 66 16.45 -20.83 -10.87
CA ILE A 66 16.16 -20.46 -12.26
C ILE A 66 16.92 -21.37 -13.23
N TYR A 67 18.20 -21.63 -12.96
CA TYR A 67 19.00 -22.51 -13.81
C TYR A 67 18.44 -23.94 -13.88
N ASN A 68 18.10 -24.52 -12.72
CA ASN A 68 17.58 -25.88 -12.66
C ASN A 68 16.18 -26.00 -13.28
N SER A 69 15.34 -24.98 -13.15
CA SER A 69 14.02 -24.92 -13.77
C SER A 69 14.12 -24.84 -15.30
N SER A 70 14.95 -23.93 -15.81
CA SER A 70 15.00 -23.61 -17.24
C SER A 70 15.91 -24.51 -18.09
N PHE A 71 17.01 -25.01 -17.52
CA PHE A 71 18.06 -25.69 -18.29
C PHE A 71 18.32 -27.14 -17.87
N SER A 72 18.50 -27.41 -16.57
CA SER A 72 18.79 -28.77 -16.08
C SER A 72 17.53 -29.66 -16.02
N LYS A 73 16.35 -29.05 -15.81
CA LYS A 73 15.07 -29.71 -15.54
C LYS A 73 15.13 -30.73 -14.40
N ASN A 74 16.06 -30.54 -13.47
CA ASN A 74 16.24 -31.41 -12.31
C ASN A 74 15.38 -30.90 -11.15
N ASN A 75 14.18 -31.48 -11.00
CA ASN A 75 13.21 -31.08 -9.98
C ASN A 75 13.71 -31.27 -8.54
N ILE A 76 14.60 -32.23 -8.29
CA ILE A 76 15.17 -32.46 -6.96
C ILE A 76 16.09 -31.30 -6.57
N ARG A 77 17.04 -30.97 -7.45
CA ARG A 77 17.97 -29.84 -7.24
C ARG A 77 17.26 -28.48 -7.24
N LEU A 78 16.18 -28.36 -8.02
CA LEU A 78 15.31 -27.19 -8.00
C LEU A 78 14.64 -27.02 -6.63
N SER A 79 14.02 -28.08 -6.10
CA SER A 79 13.37 -28.06 -4.77
C SER A 79 14.36 -27.70 -3.66
N ASP A 80 15.55 -28.30 -3.68
CA ASP A 80 16.62 -28.00 -2.73
C ASP A 80 17.06 -26.54 -2.82
N ALA A 81 17.24 -26.00 -4.04
CA ALA A 81 17.59 -24.60 -4.24
C ALA A 81 16.50 -23.66 -3.69
N LEU A 82 15.22 -23.93 -3.99
CA LEU A 82 14.08 -23.13 -3.50
C LEU A 82 13.95 -23.17 -1.97
N ARG A 83 14.26 -24.31 -1.33
CA ARG A 83 14.32 -24.41 0.14
C ARG A 83 15.42 -23.53 0.71
N ASN A 84 16.60 -23.51 0.08
CA ASN A 84 17.70 -22.67 0.51
C ASN A 84 17.45 -21.18 0.25
N VAL A 85 16.68 -20.81 -0.77
CA VAL A 85 16.19 -19.42 -0.94
C VAL A 85 15.34 -19.00 0.27
N LYS A 86 14.41 -19.86 0.74
CA LYS A 86 13.57 -19.56 1.91
C LYS A 86 14.36 -19.38 3.20
N LEU A 87 15.43 -20.16 3.39
CA LEU A 87 16.25 -20.13 4.61
C LEU A 87 17.16 -18.90 4.70
N ASN A 88 17.53 -18.29 3.56
CA ASN A 88 18.53 -17.21 3.49
C ASN A 88 17.93 -15.80 3.32
N ILE A 89 16.81 -15.52 4.00
CA ILE A 89 16.14 -14.19 4.06
C ILE A 89 15.86 -13.62 2.64
N PRO A 90 14.91 -14.21 1.89
CA PRO A 90 14.63 -13.78 0.54
C PRO A 90 13.95 -12.41 0.49
N ASN A 91 14.32 -11.61 -0.51
CA ASN A 91 13.62 -10.36 -0.85
C ASN A 91 12.21 -10.66 -1.41
N ILE A 92 11.37 -9.62 -1.60
CA ILE A 92 9.97 -9.81 -2.01
C ILE A 92 9.83 -10.54 -3.35
N HIS A 93 10.70 -10.25 -4.32
CA HIS A 93 10.71 -10.89 -5.63
C HIS A 93 11.11 -12.36 -5.54
N GLU A 94 12.11 -12.66 -4.71
CA GLU A 94 12.56 -14.03 -4.45
C GLU A 94 11.47 -14.86 -3.76
N ARG A 95 10.69 -14.26 -2.85
CA ARG A 95 9.53 -14.93 -2.24
C ARG A 95 8.46 -15.25 -3.28
N TRP A 96 8.16 -14.32 -4.18
CA TRP A 96 7.18 -14.54 -5.24
C TRP A 96 7.65 -15.59 -6.25
N MET A 97 8.91 -15.54 -6.68
CA MET A 97 9.50 -16.56 -7.54
C MET A 97 9.45 -17.95 -6.89
N VAL A 98 9.77 -18.04 -5.59
CA VAL A 98 9.68 -19.30 -4.85
C VAL A 98 8.24 -19.82 -4.84
N PHE A 99 7.26 -18.94 -4.62
CA PHE A 99 5.85 -19.30 -4.69
C PHE A 99 5.46 -19.81 -6.09
N ALA A 100 5.76 -19.06 -7.15
CA ALA A 100 5.41 -19.41 -8.52
C ALA A 100 6.06 -20.72 -8.98
N MET A 101 7.37 -20.90 -8.71
CA MET A 101 8.09 -22.12 -9.10
C MET A 101 7.64 -23.35 -8.29
N MET A 102 7.32 -23.20 -7.00
CA MET A 102 6.76 -24.30 -6.23
C MET A 102 5.36 -24.69 -6.72
N HIS A 103 4.52 -23.70 -7.07
CA HIS A 103 3.20 -23.95 -7.64
C HIS A 103 3.28 -24.69 -8.98
N ASP A 104 4.14 -24.25 -9.89
CA ASP A 104 4.34 -24.91 -11.19
C ASP A 104 4.91 -26.35 -11.05
N MET A 105 5.77 -26.59 -10.04
CA MET A 105 6.21 -27.94 -9.70
C MET A 105 5.07 -28.82 -9.18
N GLU A 106 4.17 -28.27 -8.37
CA GLU A 106 2.97 -28.95 -7.86
C GLU A 106 1.98 -29.28 -8.99
N ASP A 107 1.74 -28.33 -9.90
CA ASP A 107 0.89 -28.54 -11.07
C ASP A 107 1.45 -29.64 -11.99
N LYS A 108 2.77 -29.70 -12.15
CA LYS A 108 3.43 -30.76 -12.93
C LYS A 108 3.40 -32.13 -12.24
N GLN A 109 3.45 -32.17 -10.90
CA GLN A 109 3.30 -33.42 -10.12
C GLN A 109 1.85 -33.88 -10.02
N SER A 110 0.88 -32.96 -10.12
CA SER A 110 -0.56 -33.27 -10.06
C SER A 110 -1.04 -34.19 -11.21
N LYS A 111 -0.30 -34.22 -12.33
CA LYS A 111 -0.67 -35.02 -13.51
C LYS A 111 -0.11 -36.45 -13.55
N GLY A 112 0.66 -36.90 -12.53
CA GLY A 112 1.49 -38.11 -12.64
C GLY A 112 1.45 -39.16 -11.53
N SER A 113 0.86 -38.94 -10.35
CA SER A 113 0.86 -39.96 -9.29
C SER A 113 -0.22 -39.71 -8.24
N GLY A 114 -1.17 -40.65 -8.13
CA GLY A 114 -2.43 -40.52 -7.40
C GLY A 114 -2.42 -40.90 -5.92
N SER A 115 -1.31 -40.79 -5.18
CA SER A 115 -1.30 -41.22 -3.77
C SER A 115 -0.61 -40.29 -2.77
N ASN A 116 -0.14 -39.10 -3.15
CA ASN A 116 0.40 -38.11 -2.19
C ASN A 116 -0.10 -36.67 -2.44
N GLN A 117 -1.22 -36.53 -3.14
CA GLN A 117 -1.77 -35.25 -3.57
C GLN A 117 -2.63 -34.60 -2.48
N LEU A 118 -2.01 -33.79 -1.63
CA LEU A 118 -2.72 -32.74 -0.90
C LEU A 118 -2.09 -31.41 -1.31
N GLY A 119 -2.60 -30.84 -2.41
CA GLY A 119 -2.15 -29.56 -2.97
C GLY A 119 -2.33 -28.39 -1.99
N VAL A 120 -1.66 -27.26 -2.25
CA VAL A 120 -1.73 -26.07 -1.37
C VAL A 120 -3.16 -25.58 -1.16
N THR A 121 -4.01 -25.58 -2.19
CA THR A 121 -5.43 -25.22 -2.07
C THR A 121 -6.21 -26.16 -1.16
N PHE A 122 -5.98 -27.48 -1.28
CA PHE A 122 -6.54 -28.46 -0.36
C PHE A 122 -6.10 -28.17 1.08
N ARG A 123 -4.79 -27.95 1.30
CA ARG A 123 -4.24 -27.69 2.64
C ARG A 123 -4.81 -26.41 3.25
N ILE A 124 -4.93 -25.35 2.46
CA ILE A 124 -5.50 -24.07 2.90
C ILE A 124 -6.98 -24.25 3.25
N ARG A 125 -7.78 -24.91 2.40
CA ARG A 125 -9.20 -25.15 2.67
C ARG A 125 -9.40 -26.06 3.89
N PHE A 126 -8.61 -27.13 4.01
CA PHE A 126 -8.63 -28.03 5.15
C PHE A 126 -8.22 -27.33 6.46
N GLN A 127 -7.16 -26.52 6.43
CA GLN A 127 -6.76 -25.71 7.59
C GLN A 127 -7.83 -24.71 7.99
N LYS A 128 -8.49 -24.08 7.01
CA LYS A 128 -9.64 -23.19 7.26
C LYS A 128 -10.77 -23.97 7.94
N ALA A 129 -11.20 -25.10 7.38
CA ALA A 129 -12.25 -25.94 7.96
C ALA A 129 -11.94 -26.36 9.41
N THR A 130 -10.70 -26.76 9.66
CA THR A 130 -10.22 -27.16 11.00
C THR A 130 -10.24 -25.99 11.98
N LYS A 131 -9.82 -24.79 11.53
CA LYS A 131 -9.84 -23.58 12.34
C LYS A 131 -11.26 -23.18 12.72
N GLU A 132 -12.19 -23.19 11.76
CA GLU A 132 -13.60 -22.87 12.02
C GLU A 132 -14.25 -23.89 12.98
N HIS A 133 -13.90 -25.17 12.86
CA HIS A 133 -14.31 -26.20 13.82
C HIS A 133 -13.81 -25.91 15.24
N GLU A 134 -12.52 -25.61 15.42
CA GLU A 134 -11.96 -25.28 16.73
C GLU A 134 -12.57 -24.01 17.35
N LEU A 135 -12.87 -22.99 16.52
CA LEU A 135 -13.56 -21.79 16.96
C LEU A 135 -14.99 -22.09 17.45
N SER A 136 -15.76 -22.87 16.67
CA SER A 136 -17.11 -23.29 17.07
C SER A 136 -17.08 -24.03 18.41
N LYS A 137 -16.15 -24.98 18.56
CA LYS A 137 -15.95 -25.73 19.80
C LYS A 137 -15.55 -24.83 20.97
N ALA A 138 -14.68 -23.84 20.75
CA ALA A 138 -14.28 -22.89 21.78
C ALA A 138 -15.45 -22.04 22.26
N PHE A 139 -16.26 -21.50 21.35
CA PHE A 139 -17.46 -20.73 21.68
C PHE A 139 -18.50 -21.58 22.42
N LEU A 140 -18.73 -22.81 21.97
CA LEU A 140 -19.64 -23.74 22.62
C LEU A 140 -19.18 -24.07 24.04
N ASN A 141 -17.89 -24.33 24.25
CA ASN A 141 -17.31 -24.53 25.58
C ASN A 141 -17.47 -23.29 26.46
N GLN A 142 -17.25 -22.10 25.91
CA GLN A 142 -17.42 -20.85 26.66
C GLN A 142 -18.89 -20.61 27.05
N ALA A 143 -19.84 -20.97 26.18
CA ALA A 143 -21.26 -20.93 26.49
C ALA A 143 -21.60 -21.88 27.65
N TYR A 144 -21.11 -23.12 27.63
CA TYR A 144 -21.30 -24.08 28.73
C TYR A 144 -20.66 -23.61 30.04
N MET A 145 -19.46 -23.04 30.00
CA MET A 145 -18.81 -22.48 31.18
C MET A 145 -19.62 -21.30 31.75
N SER A 146 -20.20 -20.45 30.90
CA SER A 146 -21.06 -19.35 31.34
C SER A 146 -22.39 -19.83 31.91
N LEU A 147 -22.98 -20.90 31.35
CA LEU A 147 -24.17 -21.57 31.90
C LEU A 147 -23.91 -22.20 33.28
N SER A 148 -22.66 -22.59 33.57
CA SER A 148 -22.29 -23.17 34.87
C SER A 148 -22.08 -22.14 35.99
N ARG A 149 -22.14 -20.83 35.69
CA ARG A 149 -21.98 -19.75 36.68
C ARG A 149 -23.27 -19.49 37.44
N GLU A 150 -23.17 -19.18 38.73
CA GLU A 150 -24.31 -18.84 39.60
C GLU A 150 -25.11 -17.61 39.12
N ASN A 151 -24.42 -16.64 38.52
CA ASN A 151 -25.03 -15.46 37.88
C ASN A 151 -24.89 -15.60 36.36
N THR A 152 -25.92 -16.13 35.72
CA THR A 152 -25.95 -16.44 34.29
C THR A 152 -26.40 -15.21 33.49
N ASP A 153 -25.56 -14.74 32.57
CA ASP A 153 -25.92 -13.71 31.58
C ASP A 153 -26.41 -14.39 30.29
N PHE A 154 -27.73 -14.46 30.14
CA PHE A 154 -28.36 -15.14 29.01
C PHE A 154 -28.10 -14.46 27.67
N GLU A 155 -27.94 -13.14 27.63
CA GLU A 155 -27.68 -12.43 26.37
C GLU A 155 -26.28 -12.75 25.85
N GLN A 156 -25.29 -12.74 26.75
CA GLN A 156 -23.93 -13.16 26.41
C GLN A 156 -23.88 -14.62 25.95
N ILE A 157 -24.63 -15.51 26.61
CA ILE A 157 -24.67 -16.94 26.26
C ILE A 157 -25.30 -17.16 24.89
N MET A 158 -26.42 -16.47 24.58
CA MET A 158 -27.06 -16.58 23.28
C MET A 158 -26.12 -16.12 22.16
N ASN A 159 -25.39 -15.01 22.35
CA ASN A 159 -24.39 -14.56 21.39
C ASN A 159 -23.24 -15.58 21.19
N LEU A 160 -22.76 -16.21 22.27
CA LEU A 160 -21.75 -17.27 22.16
C LEU A 160 -22.27 -18.49 21.37
N LEU A 161 -23.54 -18.85 21.55
CA LEU A 161 -24.19 -19.94 20.80
C LEU A 161 -24.38 -19.58 19.32
N ASP A 162 -24.82 -18.36 19.01
CA ASP A 162 -24.96 -17.89 17.63
C ASP A 162 -23.62 -17.93 16.88
N ASN A 163 -22.54 -17.47 17.52
CA ASN A 163 -21.20 -17.56 16.94
C ASN A 163 -20.75 -19.02 16.76
N ALA A 164 -21.04 -19.90 17.71
CA ALA A 164 -20.74 -21.32 17.57
C ALA A 164 -21.44 -21.94 16.35
N ILE A 165 -22.71 -21.59 16.10
CA ILE A 165 -23.51 -22.06 14.96
C ILE A 165 -22.94 -21.54 13.63
N VAL A 166 -22.56 -20.25 13.56
CA VAL A 166 -21.98 -19.67 12.34
C VAL A 166 -20.69 -20.37 11.94
N HIS A 167 -19.77 -20.55 12.89
CA HIS A 167 -18.48 -21.20 12.63
C HIS A 167 -18.62 -22.71 12.37
N GLU A 168 -19.56 -23.38 13.01
CA GLU A 168 -19.92 -24.77 12.72
C GLU A 168 -20.35 -24.91 11.26
N ARG A 169 -21.32 -24.10 10.83
CA ARG A 169 -21.89 -24.16 9.49
C ARG A 169 -20.82 -23.94 8.41
N GLU A 170 -19.93 -22.99 8.61
CA GLU A 170 -18.84 -22.73 7.68
C GLU A 170 -17.85 -23.90 7.62
N SER A 171 -17.47 -24.47 8.76
CA SER A 171 -16.63 -25.67 8.82
C SER A 171 -17.25 -26.86 8.08
N ARG A 172 -18.54 -27.11 8.33
CA ARG A 172 -19.30 -28.20 7.70
C ARG A 172 -19.35 -28.06 6.19
N LEU A 173 -19.68 -26.88 5.67
CA LEU A 173 -19.75 -26.65 4.22
C LEU A 173 -18.41 -26.93 3.54
N ILE A 174 -17.30 -26.49 4.16
CA ILE A 174 -15.96 -26.73 3.60
C ILE A 174 -15.62 -28.23 3.66
N PHE A 175 -15.89 -28.92 4.78
CA PHE A 175 -15.62 -30.36 4.86
C PHE A 175 -16.47 -31.17 3.88
N GLU A 176 -17.75 -30.84 3.70
CA GLU A 176 -18.62 -31.50 2.71
C GLU A 176 -18.12 -31.28 1.28
N ASP A 177 -17.69 -30.07 0.92
CA ASP A 177 -17.05 -29.78 -0.38
C ASP A 177 -15.75 -30.58 -0.57
N GLN A 178 -14.91 -30.65 0.47
CA GLN A 178 -13.67 -31.42 0.44
C GLN A 178 -13.90 -32.93 0.33
N MET A 179 -14.95 -33.47 0.95
CA MET A 179 -15.33 -34.88 0.81
C MET A 179 -15.86 -35.22 -0.57
N LYS A 180 -16.61 -34.31 -1.21
CA LYS A 180 -17.06 -34.48 -2.60
C LYS A 180 -15.89 -34.54 -3.58
N GLN A 181 -14.88 -33.69 -3.35
CA GLN A 181 -13.69 -33.62 -4.21
C GLN A 181 -12.69 -34.75 -3.93
N ASN A 182 -12.53 -35.14 -2.65
CA ASN A 182 -11.51 -36.08 -2.20
C ASN A 182 -12.09 -37.12 -1.21
N PRO A 183 -12.93 -38.06 -1.66
CA PRO A 183 -13.67 -38.98 -0.79
C PRO A 183 -12.77 -39.95 -0.01
N ASN A 184 -11.59 -40.27 -0.53
CA ASN A 184 -10.64 -41.21 0.09
C ASN A 184 -9.58 -40.52 0.96
N SER A 185 -9.70 -39.21 1.21
CA SER A 185 -8.73 -38.49 2.03
C SER A 185 -8.92 -38.79 3.51
N THR A 186 -7.98 -39.51 4.11
CA THR A 186 -8.03 -39.92 5.53
C THR A 186 -8.03 -38.73 6.48
N THR A 187 -7.39 -37.62 6.08
CA THR A 187 -7.37 -36.37 6.85
C THR A 187 -8.73 -35.68 6.86
N VAL A 188 -9.45 -35.66 5.72
CA VAL A 188 -10.81 -35.09 5.63
C VAL A 188 -11.80 -35.93 6.41
N LEU A 189 -11.76 -37.26 6.26
CA LEU A 189 -12.64 -38.18 6.99
C LEU A 189 -12.47 -38.02 8.52
N ARG A 190 -11.23 -37.92 9.01
CA ARG A 190 -10.98 -37.67 10.44
C ARG A 190 -11.40 -36.26 10.89
N GLY A 191 -11.15 -35.24 10.07
CA GLY A 191 -11.53 -33.86 10.37
C GLY A 191 -13.05 -33.69 10.48
N PHE A 192 -13.79 -34.26 9.53
CA PHE A 192 -15.24 -34.22 9.54
C PHE A 192 -15.84 -35.12 10.64
N GLY A 193 -15.29 -36.32 10.86
CA GLY A 193 -15.69 -37.17 11.98
C GLY A 193 -15.50 -36.49 13.34
N ALA A 194 -14.43 -35.71 13.52
CA ALA A 194 -14.22 -34.92 14.75
C ALA A 194 -15.30 -33.83 14.93
N LEU A 195 -15.68 -33.13 13.86
CA LEU A 195 -16.76 -32.14 13.89
C LEU A 195 -18.11 -32.79 14.29
N LEU A 196 -18.44 -33.94 13.70
CA LEU A 196 -19.67 -34.68 14.00
C LEU A 196 -19.71 -35.14 15.46
N ARG A 197 -18.59 -35.64 15.99
CA ARG A 197 -18.49 -36.06 17.38
C ARG A 197 -18.57 -34.88 18.35
N ASP A 198 -17.78 -33.84 18.11
CA ASP A 198 -17.55 -32.77 19.08
C ASP A 198 -18.71 -31.76 19.12
N ILE A 199 -19.38 -31.49 18.00
CA ILE A 199 -20.48 -30.51 17.91
C ILE A 199 -21.85 -31.20 17.82
N TYR A 200 -22.00 -32.18 16.93
CA TYR A 200 -23.28 -32.84 16.68
C TYR A 200 -23.57 -34.01 17.63
N ARG A 201 -22.56 -34.53 18.34
CA ARG A 201 -22.61 -35.75 19.15
C ARG A 201 -23.12 -36.96 18.37
N ASP A 202 -22.84 -37.01 17.07
CA ASP A 202 -23.11 -38.16 16.22
C ASP A 202 -21.91 -39.13 16.26
N ASP A 203 -21.78 -39.81 17.40
CA ASP A 203 -20.66 -40.69 17.70
C ASP A 203 -20.62 -41.91 16.76
N GLU A 204 -21.78 -42.38 16.29
CA GLU A 204 -21.88 -43.55 15.41
C GLU A 204 -21.34 -43.23 14.00
N THR A 205 -21.78 -42.13 13.40
CA THR A 205 -21.29 -41.71 12.08
C THR A 205 -19.83 -41.31 12.14
N ALA A 206 -19.40 -40.61 13.20
CA ALA A 206 -18.00 -40.28 13.41
C ALA A 206 -17.11 -41.53 13.51
N LEU A 207 -17.56 -42.56 14.24
CA LEU A 207 -16.85 -43.83 14.36
C LEU A 207 -16.73 -44.55 13.02
N LEU A 208 -17.78 -44.56 12.20
CA LEU A 208 -17.74 -45.11 10.85
C LEU A 208 -16.68 -44.40 9.98
N MET A 209 -16.62 -43.07 10.04
CA MET A 209 -15.61 -42.29 9.30
C MET A 209 -14.19 -42.53 9.81
N PHE A 210 -13.99 -42.69 11.12
CA PHE A 210 -12.69 -43.06 11.67
C PHE A 210 -12.26 -44.46 11.25
N ASN A 211 -13.17 -45.43 11.26
CA ASN A 211 -12.89 -46.79 10.81
C ASN A 211 -12.58 -46.83 9.32
N GLN A 212 -13.32 -46.07 8.50
CA GLN A 212 -13.05 -45.93 7.06
C GLN A 212 -11.67 -45.31 6.81
N ALA A 213 -11.30 -44.25 7.54
CA ALA A 213 -9.98 -43.65 7.44
C ALA A 213 -8.86 -44.63 7.83
N THR A 214 -9.06 -45.42 8.89
CA THR A 214 -8.10 -46.45 9.32
C THR A 214 -7.95 -47.56 8.27
N ALA A 215 -9.06 -48.05 7.70
CA ALA A 215 -9.02 -49.07 6.64
C ALA A 215 -8.25 -48.60 5.40
N ILE A 216 -8.43 -47.34 4.99
CA ILE A 216 -7.69 -46.75 3.85
C ILE A 216 -6.18 -46.64 4.16
N GLU A 217 -5.80 -46.33 5.40
CA GLU A 217 -4.39 -46.27 5.80
C GLU A 217 -3.75 -47.67 5.84
N GLU A 218 -4.48 -48.68 6.32
CA GLU A 218 -4.03 -50.07 6.32
C GLU A 218 -3.86 -50.62 4.89
N GLU A 219 -4.78 -50.30 3.98
CA GLU A 219 -4.69 -50.69 2.56
C GLU A 219 -3.49 -50.04 1.87
N ASN A 220 -3.24 -48.75 2.10
CA ASN A 220 -2.08 -48.04 1.56
C ASN A 220 -0.74 -48.56 2.10
N GLN A 221 -0.69 -49.03 3.35
CA GLN A 221 0.51 -49.65 3.91
C GLN A 221 0.81 -51.01 3.28
N ASN A 222 -0.20 -51.83 3.02
CA ASN A 222 -0.01 -53.15 2.41
C ASN A 222 0.49 -53.07 0.96
N VAL A 223 0.06 -52.08 0.17
CA VAL A 223 0.57 -51.84 -1.20
C VAL A 223 2.06 -51.47 -1.22
N SER A 224 2.57 -50.84 -0.16
CA SER A 224 3.99 -50.48 -0.07
C SER A 224 4.92 -51.66 0.26
N VAL A 225 4.40 -52.73 0.86
CA VAL A 225 5.19 -53.92 1.24
C VAL A 225 5.42 -54.85 0.03
N ASP A 226 4.45 -54.96 -0.88
CA ASP A 226 4.58 -55.80 -2.08
C ASP A 226 5.60 -55.25 -3.10
N ILE A 227 5.87 -53.94 -3.09
CA ILE A 227 6.87 -53.31 -3.98
C ILE A 227 8.30 -53.59 -3.50
N VAL A 228 8.52 -53.71 -2.18
CA VAL A 228 9.85 -53.94 -1.57
C VAL A 228 10.33 -55.39 -1.74
N ALA A 229 9.41 -56.36 -1.82
CA ALA A 229 9.76 -57.78 -2.03
C ALA A 229 10.45 -58.05 -3.38
N THR A 230 10.34 -57.13 -4.35
CA THR A 230 10.97 -57.24 -5.69
C THR A 230 12.32 -56.54 -5.84
N SER A 231 12.77 -55.73 -4.87
CA SER A 231 14.04 -54.98 -4.97
C SER A 231 15.20 -55.50 -4.11
N ASP A 232 14.98 -56.47 -3.22
CA ASP A 232 15.99 -56.96 -2.28
C ASP A 232 16.94 -58.02 -2.87
N LYS A 233 17.62 -57.65 -3.96
CA LYS A 233 18.88 -58.27 -4.39
C LYS A 233 19.90 -57.21 -4.80
N GLN A 234 20.22 -56.27 -3.92
CA GLN A 234 21.60 -55.77 -3.76
C GLN A 234 21.69 -54.76 -2.62
N SER A 235 22.80 -54.86 -1.88
CA SER A 235 23.31 -53.93 -0.85
C SER A 235 22.71 -54.02 0.57
N GLN A 236 22.91 -55.19 1.18
CA GLN A 236 23.36 -55.23 2.59
C GLN A 236 24.75 -54.59 2.69
N LEU A 237 24.93 -53.63 3.61
CA LEU A 237 26.09 -53.41 4.50
C LEU A 237 26.21 -51.94 4.93
N GLN A 238 25.73 -51.60 6.13
CA GLN A 238 26.56 -51.17 7.26
C GLN A 238 25.76 -50.51 8.39
N LYS A 239 25.74 -51.22 9.53
CA LYS A 239 25.88 -50.78 10.94
C LYS A 239 24.85 -49.77 11.49
N ILE A 240 23.89 -50.18 12.33
CA ILE A 240 23.95 -50.72 13.72
C ILE A 240 24.23 -49.64 14.78
N SER A 241 23.28 -49.53 15.73
CA SER A 241 23.37 -49.04 17.14
C SER A 241 22.77 -47.65 17.41
N TYR A 242 21.94 -47.36 18.42
CA TYR A 242 21.45 -48.14 19.57
C TYR A 242 20.07 -47.60 19.99
N SER A 243 19.17 -48.53 20.32
CA SER A 243 17.94 -48.35 21.10
C SER A 243 18.21 -47.93 22.55
N GLN A 244 17.28 -47.20 23.18
CA GLN A 244 16.58 -47.61 24.41
C GLN A 244 15.77 -46.46 25.04
N ASN A 245 14.44 -46.56 24.96
CA ASN A 245 13.54 -46.33 26.10
C ASN A 245 13.61 -47.58 27.01
N PRO A 246 13.12 -47.62 28.29
CA PRO A 246 12.01 -46.84 28.88
C PRO A 246 12.12 -46.51 30.40
N GLY A 247 11.12 -45.83 30.99
CA GLY A 247 10.64 -46.19 32.35
C GLY A 247 10.41 -45.11 33.42
N SER A 248 9.12 -44.91 33.74
CA SER A 248 8.49 -44.91 35.09
C SER A 248 8.68 -43.81 36.16
N ILE A 249 7.51 -43.30 36.61
CA ILE A 249 7.00 -43.23 38.01
C ILE A 249 7.85 -42.50 39.07
N ALA A 250 7.31 -41.41 39.68
CA ALA A 250 6.97 -41.38 41.12
C ALA A 250 6.54 -39.98 41.62
N SER A 251 5.49 -40.04 42.44
CA SER A 251 4.96 -39.05 43.37
C SER A 251 5.95 -38.44 44.37
N LYS A 252 5.66 -37.23 44.88
CA LYS A 252 5.62 -36.97 46.34
C LYS A 252 4.87 -35.68 46.70
N ARG A 253 3.82 -35.85 47.52
CA ARG A 253 3.25 -34.89 48.46
C ARG A 253 4.21 -34.69 49.65
N SER A 254 4.14 -33.52 50.28
CA SER A 254 3.94 -33.32 51.74
C SER A 254 4.09 -31.82 52.03
N ASP A 255 3.01 -31.14 52.41
CA ASP A 255 2.73 -30.69 53.79
C ASP A 255 3.53 -29.42 54.15
N GLY A 256 2.96 -28.33 54.64
CA GLY A 256 1.70 -28.13 55.33
C GLY A 256 1.95 -27.19 56.52
N LYS A 257 0.89 -26.47 56.91
CA LYS A 257 0.71 -25.60 58.10
C LYS A 257 1.11 -24.12 57.96
N SER A 258 0.36 -23.14 58.47
CA SER A 258 -1.00 -23.10 59.07
C SER A 258 -1.27 -21.65 59.56
N ILE A 259 -2.51 -21.14 59.39
CA ILE A 259 -3.43 -20.60 60.43
C ILE A 259 -2.94 -19.32 61.20
N ASN A 260 -3.63 -18.17 61.30
CA ASN A 260 -4.99 -17.80 61.73
C ASN A 260 -5.25 -16.31 61.30
N SER A 261 -6.42 -15.89 60.78
CA SER A 261 -7.65 -15.43 61.47
C SER A 261 -7.40 -14.28 62.49
N THR A 262 -8.18 -13.19 62.64
CA THR A 262 -9.62 -12.96 62.47
C THR A 262 -9.96 -11.46 62.64
N SER A 263 -11.03 -11.00 61.98
CA SER A 263 -12.08 -10.04 62.43
C SER A 263 -11.74 -8.67 63.07
N ASN A 264 -12.31 -7.57 62.56
CA ASN A 264 -13.59 -7.03 63.04
C ASN A 264 -14.03 -5.70 62.42
N LEU A 265 -15.35 -5.54 62.40
CA LEU A 265 -16.19 -4.38 62.10
C LEU A 265 -15.73 -3.04 62.72
N ASN A 266 -16.01 -1.92 62.04
CA ASN A 266 -16.97 -0.91 62.54
C ASN A 266 -17.31 0.21 61.54
N LYS A 267 -18.63 0.45 61.40
CA LYS A 267 -19.27 1.66 60.83
C LYS A 267 -19.29 2.77 61.89
N MET A 268 -19.17 4.04 61.48
CA MET A 268 -19.82 5.19 62.13
C MET A 268 -19.97 6.38 61.15
N LYS A 269 -21.12 7.05 61.26
CA LYS A 269 -21.58 8.22 60.48
C LYS A 269 -21.29 9.54 61.24
N LYS A 270 -21.37 10.67 60.49
CA LYS A 270 -22.05 11.98 60.76
C LYS A 270 -21.21 13.27 60.97
N LYS A 271 -21.80 14.34 60.34
CA LYS A 271 -21.80 15.82 60.57
C LYS A 271 -20.67 16.65 59.90
N LYS A 272 -20.94 17.59 58.97
CA LYS A 272 -21.68 18.90 58.89
C LYS A 272 -20.93 20.13 59.44
N ASN A 273 -20.66 21.10 58.54
CA ASN A 273 -20.63 22.58 58.63
C ASN A 273 -19.41 23.17 57.89
N SER A 274 -19.56 23.88 56.77
CA SER A 274 -19.95 25.30 56.62
C SER A 274 -18.97 26.27 57.28
N TYR A 275 -18.07 26.86 56.49
CA TYR A 275 -17.70 28.27 56.64
C TYR A 275 -17.44 28.90 55.28
N LYS A 276 -18.21 29.96 55.05
CA LYS A 276 -18.20 30.91 53.95
C LYS A 276 -17.23 32.02 54.37
N SER A 277 -16.22 32.31 53.57
CA SER A 277 -15.46 33.56 53.70
C SER A 277 -15.20 34.13 52.31
N GLN A 278 -16.00 35.13 51.96
CA GLN A 278 -15.63 36.14 50.97
C GLN A 278 -14.34 36.81 51.45
N PHE A 279 -13.33 36.85 50.60
CA PHE A 279 -12.23 37.79 50.72
C PHE A 279 -12.02 38.41 49.34
N THR A 280 -12.65 39.56 49.15
CA THR A 280 -12.35 40.53 48.10
C THR A 280 -11.02 41.19 48.46
N VAL A 281 -10.00 40.97 47.63
CA VAL A 281 -8.76 41.76 47.65
C VAL A 281 -8.58 42.31 46.25
N ASP A 282 -8.54 43.64 46.21
CA ASP A 282 -8.21 44.46 45.06
C ASP A 282 -6.97 43.93 44.35
N LEU A 283 -7.15 43.59 43.08
CA LEU A 283 -6.08 43.21 42.15
C LEU A 283 -5.98 44.30 41.07
N SER A 284 -5.63 45.50 41.50
CA SER A 284 -5.26 46.60 40.61
C SER A 284 -3.84 47.06 40.96
N GLU A 285 -2.82 46.39 40.40
CA GLU A 285 -1.62 47.08 39.87
C GLU A 285 -0.56 46.21 39.19
N ASP A 286 -0.67 44.88 39.10
CA ASP A 286 0.37 44.06 38.43
C ASP A 286 -0.07 43.45 37.09
N LYS A 287 -0.52 44.30 36.15
CA LYS A 287 -1.07 43.90 34.84
C LYS A 287 -0.14 44.14 33.63
N GLN A 288 1.18 44.12 33.78
CA GLN A 288 2.08 44.50 32.67
C GLN A 288 3.09 43.47 32.13
N ASN A 289 3.11 42.19 32.55
CA ASN A 289 4.16 41.26 32.06
C ASN A 289 3.70 39.90 31.48
N LEU A 290 2.48 39.79 30.93
CA LEU A 290 2.14 38.66 30.05
C LEU A 290 1.55 39.17 28.75
N ILE A 291 2.27 38.96 27.64
CA ILE A 291 1.89 39.35 26.27
C ILE A 291 0.53 38.71 25.92
N PRO A 292 -0.58 39.46 25.93
CA PRO A 292 -1.88 38.97 25.51
C PRO A 292 -1.88 38.99 23.98
N GLY A 293 -1.89 37.83 23.33
CA GLY A 293 -1.95 37.74 21.87
C GLY A 293 -1.05 36.67 21.25
N PHE A 294 -0.04 36.17 21.98
CA PHE A 294 0.91 35.18 21.42
C PHE A 294 0.24 33.83 21.07
N ILE A 295 -0.74 33.39 21.88
CA ILE A 295 -1.53 32.18 21.62
C ILE A 295 -2.50 32.37 20.45
N GLN A 296 -3.05 33.57 20.27
CA GLN A 296 -3.93 33.89 19.14
C GLN A 296 -3.16 33.95 17.81
N ILE A 297 -1.89 34.38 17.83
CA ILE A 297 -1.00 34.37 16.65
C ILE A 297 -0.64 32.94 16.24
N ILE A 298 -0.39 32.02 17.18
CA ILE A 298 -0.14 30.60 16.91
C ILE A 298 -1.42 29.92 16.36
N LEU A 299 -2.59 30.30 16.87
CA LEU A 299 -3.89 29.79 16.40
C LEU A 299 -4.22 30.22 14.97
N ILE A 300 -3.98 31.49 14.63
CA ILE A 300 -4.20 32.02 13.28
C ILE A 300 -3.17 31.45 12.31
N SER A 301 -1.91 31.26 12.72
CA SER A 301 -0.89 30.68 11.85
C SER A 301 -1.17 29.22 11.51
N HIS A 302 -1.64 28.39 12.45
CA HIS A 302 -2.00 26.99 12.17
C HIS A 302 -3.27 26.83 11.32
N MET A 303 -4.27 27.69 11.51
CA MET A 303 -5.51 27.66 10.71
C MET A 303 -5.31 28.17 9.27
N LEU A 304 -4.36 29.07 9.04
CA LEU A 304 -3.99 29.56 7.71
C LEU A 304 -3.05 28.61 6.97
N LEU A 305 -2.18 27.87 7.67
CA LEU A 305 -1.12 27.05 7.04
C LEU A 305 -1.58 25.74 6.39
N VAL A 306 -2.78 25.24 6.69
CA VAL A 306 -3.19 23.88 6.29
C VAL A 306 -4.38 23.87 5.31
N ARG A 307 -5.00 25.00 5.00
CA ARG A 307 -6.35 24.96 4.43
C ARG A 307 -6.41 24.95 2.90
N LYS A 308 -6.98 23.85 2.39
CA LYS A 308 -7.79 23.72 1.16
C LYS A 308 -7.08 23.89 -0.20
N GLN A 309 -6.11 24.78 -0.33
CA GLN A 309 -5.50 25.14 -1.62
C GLN A 309 -4.58 24.04 -2.16
N LEU A 310 -3.86 23.33 -1.27
CA LEU A 310 -2.93 22.27 -1.67
C LEU A 310 -3.65 21.08 -2.35
N LEU A 311 -4.80 20.71 -1.80
CA LEU A 311 -5.64 19.65 -2.33
C LEU A 311 -6.26 20.05 -3.67
N GLN A 312 -6.69 21.31 -3.81
CA GLN A 312 -7.32 21.82 -5.03
C GLN A 312 -6.37 21.87 -6.22
N LEU A 313 -5.12 22.32 -6.04
CA LEU A 313 -4.17 22.37 -7.16
C LEU A 313 -3.77 20.97 -7.62
N MET A 314 -3.51 20.04 -6.69
CA MET A 314 -3.17 18.66 -7.04
C MET A 314 -4.31 17.94 -7.74
N LEU A 315 -5.55 18.22 -7.32
CA LEU A 315 -6.75 17.71 -7.97
C LEU A 315 -6.94 18.34 -9.36
N ALA A 316 -6.69 19.64 -9.51
CA ALA A 316 -6.72 20.34 -10.79
C ALA A 316 -5.67 19.78 -11.77
N LEU A 317 -4.43 19.56 -11.34
CA LEU A 317 -3.38 18.96 -12.17
C LEU A 317 -3.75 17.54 -12.63
N GLY A 318 -4.28 16.70 -11.72
CA GLY A 318 -4.77 15.38 -12.07
C GLY A 318 -5.92 15.42 -13.08
N LEU A 319 -6.84 16.38 -12.96
CA LEU A 319 -7.94 16.58 -13.90
C LEU A 319 -7.45 17.09 -15.26
N ILE A 320 -6.49 18.02 -15.28
CA ILE A 320 -5.87 18.54 -16.51
C ILE A 320 -5.22 17.41 -17.29
N MET A 321 -4.46 16.53 -16.62
CA MET A 321 -3.84 15.37 -17.26
C MET A 321 -4.89 14.42 -17.86
N GLN A 322 -5.98 14.17 -17.14
CA GLN A 322 -7.08 13.32 -17.61
C GLN A 322 -7.78 13.92 -18.84
N GLN A 323 -8.14 15.20 -18.76
CA GLN A 323 -8.87 15.91 -19.83
C GLN A 323 -8.02 16.06 -21.09
N ALA A 324 -6.72 16.34 -20.96
CA ALA A 324 -5.80 16.40 -22.10
C ALA A 324 -5.70 15.04 -22.82
N TYR A 325 -5.74 13.93 -22.07
CA TYR A 325 -5.78 12.59 -22.63
C TYR A 325 -7.08 12.30 -23.36
N ASP A 326 -8.23 12.64 -22.76
CA ASP A 326 -9.54 12.46 -23.36
C ASP A 326 -9.62 13.17 -24.72
N ILE A 327 -9.18 14.43 -24.78
CA ILE A 327 -9.11 15.21 -26.02
C ILE A 327 -8.29 14.47 -27.07
N PHE A 328 -7.11 13.96 -26.71
CA PHE A 328 -6.26 13.27 -27.67
C PHE A 328 -6.89 12.01 -28.25
N ILE A 329 -7.53 11.22 -27.39
CA ILE A 329 -8.24 10.01 -27.79
C ILE A 329 -9.37 10.37 -28.76
N TYR A 330 -10.17 11.40 -28.46
CA TYR A 330 -11.22 11.87 -29.36
C TYR A 330 -10.68 12.37 -30.70
N CYS A 331 -9.56 13.08 -30.69
CA CYS A 331 -8.89 13.51 -31.91
C CYS A 331 -8.50 12.31 -32.79
N LYS A 332 -7.92 11.26 -32.21
CA LYS A 332 -7.61 10.02 -32.95
C LYS A 332 -8.86 9.32 -33.47
N TYR A 333 -9.95 9.29 -32.71
CA TYR A 333 -11.22 8.74 -33.19
C TYR A 333 -11.81 9.50 -34.38
N ILE A 334 -11.69 10.83 -34.41
CA ILE A 334 -12.18 11.64 -35.54
C ILE A 334 -11.42 11.28 -36.82
N VAL A 335 -10.10 11.05 -36.73
CA VAL A 335 -9.28 10.62 -37.88
C VAL A 335 -9.71 9.25 -38.40
N ILE A 336 -9.97 8.30 -37.51
CA ILE A 336 -10.46 6.96 -37.91
C ILE A 336 -11.82 7.06 -38.64
N ARG A 337 -12.69 7.96 -38.20
CA ARG A 337 -14.00 8.19 -38.84
C ARG A 337 -13.91 8.93 -40.18
N SER A 338 -12.94 9.84 -40.35
CA SER A 338 -12.72 10.44 -41.67
C SER A 338 -12.28 9.38 -42.68
N ASP A 339 -11.45 8.43 -42.26
CA ASP A 339 -11.00 7.32 -43.11
C ASP A 339 -12.18 6.42 -43.56
N GLU A 340 -13.19 6.20 -42.70
CA GLU A 340 -14.44 5.52 -43.08
C GLU A 340 -15.22 6.30 -44.14
N SER A 341 -15.37 7.61 -43.98
CA SER A 341 -16.10 8.45 -44.93
C SER A 341 -15.44 8.51 -46.32
N ASP A 342 -14.12 8.35 -46.36
CA ASP A 342 -13.33 8.25 -47.58
C ASP A 342 -13.32 6.82 -48.18
N GLY A 343 -14.00 5.87 -47.54
CA GLY A 343 -14.08 4.46 -47.96
C GLY A 343 -12.76 3.69 -47.76
N ILE A 344 -11.87 4.19 -46.90
CA ILE A 344 -10.54 3.64 -46.64
C ILE A 344 -10.63 2.49 -45.65
N GLN A 345 -11.52 2.59 -44.66
CA GLN A 345 -11.71 1.58 -43.63
C GLN A 345 -13.20 1.22 -43.48
N ASP A 346 -13.52 -0.08 -43.48
CA ASP A 346 -14.87 -0.55 -43.21
C ASP A 346 -15.09 -0.70 -41.70
N MET A 347 -15.94 0.16 -41.16
CA MET A 347 -16.32 0.17 -39.73
C MET A 347 -17.58 -0.66 -39.47
N ALA A 348 -18.11 -1.39 -40.47
CA ALA A 348 -19.23 -2.29 -40.26
C ALA A 348 -18.91 -3.32 -39.17
N GLY A 349 -19.73 -3.35 -38.12
CA GLY A 349 -19.55 -4.23 -36.96
C GLY A 349 -18.72 -3.66 -35.83
N VAL A 350 -18.16 -2.44 -35.95
CA VAL A 350 -17.47 -1.74 -34.85
C VAL A 350 -18.49 -1.07 -33.95
N THR A 351 -18.66 -1.55 -32.72
CA THR A 351 -19.76 -1.11 -31.84
C THR A 351 -19.39 0.03 -30.89
N PHE A 352 -18.10 0.21 -30.60
CA PHE A 352 -17.65 1.16 -29.57
C PHE A 352 -17.35 2.57 -30.09
N VAL A 353 -17.29 2.80 -31.40
CA VAL A 353 -16.93 4.11 -31.94
C VAL A 353 -18.20 4.98 -32.09
N PRO A 354 -18.35 6.08 -31.33
CA PRO A 354 -19.55 6.91 -31.39
C PRO A 354 -19.69 7.63 -32.75
N ASN A 355 -20.86 8.24 -32.99
CA ASN A 355 -21.05 9.12 -34.15
C ASN A 355 -20.13 10.36 -34.06
N VAL A 356 -19.64 10.83 -35.20
CA VAL A 356 -18.75 11.99 -35.32
C VAL A 356 -19.31 13.22 -34.63
N ASP A 357 -20.60 13.51 -34.78
CA ASP A 357 -21.24 14.67 -34.14
C ASP A 357 -21.22 14.58 -32.61
N THR A 358 -21.42 13.37 -32.09
CA THR A 358 -21.35 13.09 -30.65
C THR A 358 -19.94 13.30 -30.13
N ILE A 359 -18.92 12.80 -30.86
CA ILE A 359 -17.52 12.98 -30.48
C ILE A 359 -17.14 14.46 -30.53
N LYS A 360 -17.49 15.18 -31.60
CA LYS A 360 -17.21 16.62 -31.73
C LYS A 360 -17.78 17.41 -30.55
N ASN A 361 -19.04 17.16 -30.16
CA ASN A 361 -19.65 17.81 -29.01
C ASN A 361 -18.94 17.45 -27.69
N GLN A 362 -18.58 16.17 -27.50
CA GLN A 362 -17.85 15.72 -26.31
C GLN A 362 -16.44 16.33 -26.22
N THR A 363 -15.74 16.47 -27.34
CA THR A 363 -14.42 17.11 -27.39
C THR A 363 -14.53 18.59 -27.01
N LEU A 364 -15.55 19.32 -27.50
CA LEU A 364 -15.79 20.72 -27.10
C LEU A 364 -16.07 20.85 -25.60
N GLN A 365 -16.95 20.01 -25.05
CA GLN A 365 -17.26 20.04 -23.63
C GLN A 365 -16.04 19.71 -22.76
N THR A 366 -15.20 18.78 -23.21
CA THR A 366 -13.97 18.42 -22.50
C THR A 366 -12.96 19.55 -22.57
N LEU A 367 -12.86 20.25 -23.70
CA LEU A 367 -12.01 21.42 -23.87
C LEU A 367 -12.45 22.59 -22.98
N GLU A 368 -13.75 22.86 -22.92
CA GLU A 368 -14.30 23.91 -22.03
C GLU A 368 -14.00 23.58 -20.57
N LYS A 369 -14.20 22.32 -20.15
CA LYS A 369 -13.83 21.84 -18.81
C LYS A 369 -12.34 21.96 -18.54
N LEU A 370 -11.48 21.67 -19.52
CA LEU A 370 -10.04 21.83 -19.40
C LEU A 370 -9.66 23.30 -19.15
N SER A 371 -10.18 24.20 -19.98
CA SER A 371 -9.98 25.64 -19.83
C SER A 371 -10.45 26.14 -18.46
N GLN A 372 -11.64 25.71 -18.01
CA GLN A 372 -12.15 26.05 -16.68
C GLN A 372 -11.26 25.49 -15.56
N THR A 373 -10.82 24.24 -15.66
CA THR A 373 -9.97 23.59 -14.64
C THR A 373 -8.62 24.30 -14.53
N VAL A 374 -8.02 24.69 -15.66
CA VAL A 374 -6.77 25.47 -15.70
C VAL A 374 -6.98 26.84 -15.05
N LYS A 375 -8.07 27.53 -15.39
CA LYS A 375 -8.42 28.84 -14.81
C LYS A 375 -8.68 28.74 -13.31
N GLU A 376 -9.37 27.72 -12.85
CA GLU A 376 -9.60 27.46 -11.43
C GLU A 376 -8.29 27.14 -10.71
N GLY A 377 -7.43 26.31 -11.31
CA GLY A 377 -6.08 26.06 -10.80
C GLY A 377 -5.26 27.36 -10.69
N PHE A 378 -5.39 28.25 -11.68
CA PHE A 378 -4.74 29.55 -11.71
C PHE A 378 -5.24 30.47 -10.58
N VAL A 379 -6.56 30.64 -10.47
CA VAL A 379 -7.20 31.54 -9.50
C VAL A 379 -7.02 31.07 -8.06
N ASN A 380 -7.01 29.75 -7.83
CA ASN A 380 -7.01 29.18 -6.47
C ASN A 380 -5.61 28.97 -5.87
N THR A 381 -4.54 29.14 -6.63
CA THR A 381 -3.17 28.92 -6.13
C THR A 381 -2.54 30.24 -5.70
N GLU A 382 -2.11 30.33 -4.45
CA GLU A 382 -1.43 31.54 -3.92
C GLU A 382 0.08 31.57 -4.20
N ASP A 383 0.67 30.43 -4.57
CA ASP A 383 2.11 30.30 -4.73
C ASP A 383 2.58 30.70 -6.13
N MET A 384 2.81 32.00 -6.33
CA MET A 384 3.33 32.57 -7.58
C MET A 384 4.60 31.87 -8.11
N SER A 385 5.39 31.23 -7.24
CA SER A 385 6.60 30.52 -7.67
C SER A 385 6.31 29.32 -8.59
N ILE A 386 5.16 28.67 -8.42
CA ILE A 386 4.73 27.59 -9.31
C ILE A 386 4.20 28.12 -10.64
N PHE A 387 3.54 29.28 -10.65
CA PHE A 387 3.15 29.90 -11.93
C PHE A 387 4.35 30.38 -12.72
N THR A 388 5.37 30.92 -12.04
CA THR A 388 6.63 31.18 -12.74
C THR A 388 7.21 29.90 -13.33
N LEU A 389 7.07 28.72 -12.71
CA LEU A 389 7.47 27.46 -13.35
C LEU A 389 6.62 27.18 -14.60
N TRP A 390 5.30 27.42 -14.57
CA TRP A 390 4.42 27.21 -15.74
C TRP A 390 4.77 28.12 -16.92
N GLU A 391 5.27 29.33 -16.64
CA GLU A 391 5.64 30.34 -17.64
C GLU A 391 7.11 30.24 -18.09
N THR A 392 8.01 29.77 -17.22
CA THR A 392 9.47 29.79 -17.47
C THR A 392 10.05 28.45 -17.87
N GLU A 393 9.41 27.33 -17.53
CA GLU A 393 9.83 26.02 -18.05
C GLU A 393 9.35 25.87 -19.49
N PHE A 394 10.27 26.14 -20.42
CA PHE A 394 10.05 25.90 -21.83
C PHE A 394 10.28 24.43 -22.15
N ILE A 395 9.33 23.86 -22.87
CA ILE A 395 9.42 22.49 -23.35
C ILE A 395 9.39 22.53 -24.88
N ASN A 396 10.36 21.84 -25.47
CA ASN A 396 10.50 21.75 -26.91
C ASN A 396 9.40 20.83 -27.46
N GLN A 397 8.32 21.43 -27.92
CA GLN A 397 7.28 20.75 -28.65
C GLN A 397 7.80 20.39 -30.04
N THR A 398 7.82 19.12 -30.37
CA THR A 398 8.16 18.68 -31.73
C THR A 398 6.90 18.73 -32.60
N LEU A 399 6.94 19.59 -33.60
CA LEU A 399 5.92 19.78 -34.62
C LEU A 399 6.37 19.09 -35.92
N GLY A 400 5.42 18.50 -36.65
CA GLY A 400 5.68 17.82 -37.92
C GLY A 400 4.67 18.25 -38.97
N ASN A 401 5.16 18.56 -40.17
CA ASN A 401 4.30 18.72 -41.34
C ASN A 401 4.27 17.41 -42.12
N TYR A 402 3.08 16.92 -42.46
CA TYR A 402 2.90 15.65 -43.15
C TYR A 402 2.47 15.92 -44.58
N LEU A 403 3.29 15.51 -45.55
CA LEU A 403 2.90 15.54 -46.95
C LEU A 403 2.28 14.19 -47.33
N PRO A 404 1.10 14.19 -47.99
CA PRO A 404 0.54 12.97 -48.54
C PRO A 404 1.45 12.46 -49.66
N SER A 405 2.03 11.26 -49.50
CA SER A 405 2.83 10.64 -50.55
C SER A 405 1.91 10.06 -51.63
N GLY A 406 1.97 10.64 -52.83
CA GLY A 406 0.99 10.49 -53.91
C GLY A 406 0.84 9.11 -54.57
N SER A 407 1.34 8.03 -53.97
CA SER A 407 1.11 6.67 -54.49
C SER A 407 1.05 5.58 -53.43
N ASP A 408 1.74 5.74 -52.30
CA ASP A 408 1.87 4.68 -51.28
C ASP A 408 1.10 4.93 -49.98
N ARG A 409 0.23 5.97 -49.92
CA ARG A 409 -0.66 6.27 -48.77
C ARG A 409 0.05 6.39 -47.40
N LYS A 410 1.38 6.43 -47.37
CA LYS A 410 2.18 6.76 -46.19
C LYS A 410 2.35 8.26 -46.16
N SER A 411 1.77 8.91 -45.15
CA SER A 411 2.11 10.28 -44.82
C SER A 411 3.59 10.32 -44.44
N GLN A 412 4.40 10.98 -45.27
CA GLN A 412 5.81 11.21 -44.97
C GLN A 412 5.92 12.55 -44.26
N ILE A 413 6.61 12.56 -43.12
CA ILE A 413 6.93 13.80 -42.43
C ILE A 413 7.88 14.58 -43.35
N SER A 414 7.39 15.70 -43.92
CA SER A 414 8.19 16.53 -44.83
C SER A 414 9.24 17.32 -44.07
N SER A 415 8.88 17.75 -42.86
CA SER A 415 9.71 18.58 -42.01
C SER A 415 9.24 18.43 -40.56
N MET A 416 10.19 18.19 -39.65
CA MET A 416 9.98 18.36 -38.21
C MET A 416 10.73 19.59 -37.73
N TRP A 417 10.14 20.35 -36.83
CA TRP A 417 10.82 21.39 -36.09
C TRP A 417 10.44 21.32 -34.62
N GLN A 418 11.26 21.94 -33.78
CA GLN A 418 10.96 22.09 -32.37
C GLN A 418 10.61 23.54 -32.08
N GLU A 419 9.54 23.75 -31.35
CA GLU A 419 9.12 25.04 -30.85
C GLU A 419 9.11 25.00 -29.33
N ALA A 420 9.78 25.96 -28.70
CA ALA A 420 9.79 26.08 -27.25
C ALA A 420 8.47 26.72 -26.82
N GLY A 421 7.62 25.96 -26.11
CA GLY A 421 6.38 26.46 -25.53
C GLY A 421 6.40 26.29 -24.02
N ASN A 422 5.85 27.26 -23.28
CA ASN A 422 5.58 27.07 -21.86
C ASN A 422 4.26 26.29 -21.67
N PHE A 423 3.92 25.92 -20.44
CA PHE A 423 2.74 25.08 -20.18
C PHE A 423 1.42 25.69 -20.69
N ILE A 424 1.27 27.01 -20.51
CA ILE A 424 0.07 27.75 -20.91
C ILE A 424 -0.04 27.79 -22.43
N ASP A 425 1.08 28.06 -23.12
CA ASP A 425 1.15 28.08 -24.58
C ASP A 425 0.79 26.71 -25.18
N ILE A 426 1.22 25.62 -24.53
CA ILE A 426 0.90 24.26 -24.96
C ILE A 426 -0.60 23.96 -24.76
N ILE A 427 -1.21 24.38 -23.65
CA ILE A 427 -2.67 24.23 -23.43
C ILE A 427 -3.46 25.04 -24.46
N MET A 428 -3.08 26.30 -24.70
CA MET A 428 -3.71 27.14 -25.73
C MET A 428 -3.56 26.53 -27.12
N SER A 429 -2.43 25.88 -27.38
CA SER A 429 -2.20 25.14 -28.63
C SER A 429 -3.12 23.93 -28.78
N ILE A 430 -3.54 23.27 -27.69
CA ILE A 430 -4.60 22.25 -27.77
C ILE A 430 -5.92 22.90 -28.14
N SER A 431 -6.30 23.99 -27.47
CA SER A 431 -7.60 24.63 -27.71
C SER A 431 -7.77 24.98 -29.18
N ASN A 432 -6.74 25.62 -29.76
CA ASN A 432 -6.73 25.95 -31.18
C ASN A 432 -6.75 24.69 -32.05
N PHE A 433 -5.97 23.66 -31.70
CA PHE A 433 -5.95 22.39 -32.44
C PHE A 433 -7.31 21.69 -32.44
N VAL A 434 -8.00 21.66 -31.30
CA VAL A 434 -9.32 21.06 -31.15
C VAL A 434 -10.38 21.85 -31.92
N GLU A 435 -10.35 23.19 -31.84
CA GLU A 435 -11.24 24.05 -32.63
C GLU A 435 -11.06 23.82 -34.13
N ASP A 436 -9.80 23.75 -34.59
CA ASP A 436 -9.46 23.46 -35.97
C ASP A 436 -9.95 22.06 -36.38
N MET A 437 -9.76 21.02 -35.56
CA MET A 437 -10.22 19.65 -35.84
C MET A 437 -11.74 19.52 -35.93
N ILE A 438 -12.46 20.31 -35.14
CA ILE A 438 -13.92 20.26 -35.11
C ILE A 438 -14.52 21.03 -36.29
N SER A 439 -13.79 22.03 -36.79
CA SER A 439 -14.14 22.77 -38.00
C SER A 439 -14.30 21.83 -39.21
N ASN A 440 -15.17 22.21 -40.14
CA ASN A 440 -15.33 21.49 -41.41
C ASN A 440 -14.15 21.71 -42.38
N THR A 441 -13.17 22.52 -41.97
CA THR A 441 -12.01 22.92 -42.76
C THR A 441 -10.72 22.22 -42.33
N TRP A 442 -10.82 21.24 -41.41
CA TRP A 442 -9.65 20.48 -40.97
C TRP A 442 -8.98 19.76 -42.15
N ASP A 443 -7.76 20.19 -42.49
CA ASP A 443 -6.91 19.54 -43.46
C ASP A 443 -5.93 18.62 -42.70
N ILE A 444 -5.97 17.32 -42.99
CA ILE A 444 -5.29 16.22 -42.27
C ILE A 444 -3.75 16.38 -42.27
N GLN A 445 -3.20 17.33 -43.04
CA GLN A 445 -1.76 17.54 -43.24
C GLN A 445 -0.99 18.01 -42.00
N LEU A 446 -1.66 18.54 -40.95
CA LEU A 446 -1.00 19.09 -39.77
C LEU A 446 -1.21 18.24 -38.51
N ASP A 447 -0.59 17.05 -38.43
CA ASP A 447 -0.74 16.16 -37.27
C ASP A 447 0.20 16.58 -36.11
N ARG A 448 -0.37 17.21 -35.07
CA ARG A 448 0.37 17.67 -33.88
C ARG A 448 0.44 16.57 -32.80
N ALA A 449 0.94 15.40 -33.18
CA ALA A 449 0.84 14.15 -32.41
C ALA A 449 1.44 14.18 -30.99
N ASN A 450 2.34 15.12 -30.68
CA ASN A 450 3.07 15.15 -29.41
C ASN A 450 2.46 16.04 -28.33
N ILE A 451 1.52 16.94 -28.66
CA ILE A 451 1.00 17.94 -27.71
C ILE A 451 0.51 17.30 -26.40
N PRO A 452 -0.31 16.24 -26.42
CA PRO A 452 -0.87 15.71 -25.18
C PRO A 452 0.16 15.01 -24.32
N VAL A 453 1.10 14.26 -24.93
CA VAL A 453 2.23 13.63 -24.25
C VAL A 453 3.08 14.68 -23.54
N THR A 454 3.38 15.78 -24.22
CA THR A 454 4.13 16.90 -23.64
C THR A 454 3.41 17.43 -22.40
N ILE A 455 2.09 17.66 -22.45
CA ILE A 455 1.30 18.19 -21.33
C ILE A 455 1.34 17.30 -20.11
N ILE A 456 1.24 15.98 -20.29
CA ILE A 456 1.31 15.02 -19.19
C ILE A 456 2.66 15.12 -18.51
N GLU A 457 3.74 15.19 -19.29
CA GLU A 457 5.08 15.35 -18.76
C GLU A 457 5.24 16.69 -18.03
N VAL A 458 4.69 17.79 -18.58
CA VAL A 458 4.73 19.09 -17.90
C VAL A 458 3.92 19.06 -16.60
N ALA A 459 2.68 18.60 -16.64
CA ALA A 459 1.80 18.50 -15.48
C ALA A 459 2.38 17.56 -14.41
N LYS A 460 3.06 16.50 -14.84
CA LYS A 460 3.82 15.60 -13.97
C LYS A 460 4.97 16.34 -13.28
N MET A 461 5.81 17.04 -14.03
CA MET A 461 6.93 17.82 -13.49
C MET A 461 6.44 18.87 -12.49
N ILE A 462 5.42 19.63 -12.86
CA ILE A 462 4.78 20.62 -11.99
C ILE A 462 4.24 19.97 -10.72
N GLY A 463 3.51 18.85 -10.85
CA GLY A 463 2.92 18.14 -9.72
C GLY A 463 3.98 17.62 -8.74
N ILE A 464 5.09 17.08 -9.26
CA ILE A 464 6.22 16.62 -8.44
C ILE A 464 6.91 17.79 -7.74
N GLU A 465 7.20 18.88 -8.45
CA GLU A 465 7.86 20.04 -7.85
C GLU A 465 6.95 20.70 -6.81
N TYR A 466 5.65 20.72 -7.05
CA TYR A 466 4.66 21.16 -6.08
C TYR A 466 4.64 20.29 -4.82
N ILE A 467 4.60 18.96 -4.97
CA ILE A 467 4.69 18.03 -3.82
C ILE A 467 5.98 18.29 -3.02
N ASN A 468 7.11 18.45 -3.70
CA ASN A 468 8.40 18.71 -3.06
C ASN A 468 8.41 20.06 -2.32
N SER A 469 7.88 21.12 -2.95
CA SER A 469 7.73 22.44 -2.35
C SER A 469 6.79 22.40 -1.14
N ALA A 470 5.65 21.74 -1.27
CA ALA A 470 4.67 21.54 -0.21
C ALA A 470 5.27 20.78 0.98
N GLN A 471 6.00 19.70 0.71
CA GLN A 471 6.72 18.93 1.72
C GLN A 471 7.75 19.80 2.45
N LYS A 472 8.58 20.56 1.72
CA LYS A 472 9.58 21.47 2.31
C LYS A 472 8.91 22.54 3.17
N LYS A 473 7.87 23.21 2.66
CA LYS A 473 7.13 24.26 3.39
C LYS A 473 6.45 23.70 4.63
N ALA A 474 5.84 22.52 4.52
CA ALA A 474 5.23 21.84 5.65
C ALA A 474 6.27 21.46 6.70
N ILE A 475 7.42 20.88 6.31
CA ILE A 475 8.50 20.54 7.24
C ILE A 475 9.04 21.79 7.94
N VAL A 476 9.30 22.88 7.19
CA VAL A 476 9.79 24.13 7.78
C VAL A 476 8.77 24.71 8.77
N SER A 477 7.49 24.72 8.41
CA SER A 477 6.41 25.18 9.30
C SER A 477 6.30 24.32 10.56
N VAL A 478 6.36 23.01 10.40
CA VAL A 478 6.35 22.04 11.49
C VAL A 478 7.55 22.24 12.42
N VAL A 479 8.76 22.37 11.87
CA VAL A 479 9.98 22.63 12.65
C VAL A 479 9.90 23.97 13.37
N ALA A 480 9.46 25.04 12.70
CA ALA A 480 9.28 26.35 13.30
C ALA A 480 8.26 26.31 14.45
N SER A 481 7.13 25.60 14.26
CA SER A 481 6.13 25.40 15.30
C SER A 481 6.66 24.61 16.50
N VAL A 482 7.45 23.56 16.27
CA VAL A 482 8.12 22.80 17.35
C VAL A 482 9.08 23.67 18.13
N VAL A 483 9.93 24.43 17.43
CA VAL A 483 10.92 25.29 18.07
C VAL A 483 10.23 26.40 18.87
N LEU A 484 9.21 27.05 18.31
CA LEU A 484 8.42 28.06 19.02
C LEU A 484 7.67 27.46 20.21
N GLY A 485 7.04 26.29 20.05
CA GLY A 485 6.36 25.58 21.13
C GLY A 485 7.31 25.14 22.23
N PHE A 486 8.49 24.66 21.88
CA PHE A 486 9.55 24.30 22.82
C PHE A 486 10.05 25.53 23.58
N ILE A 487 10.36 26.64 22.90
CA ILE A 487 10.81 27.88 23.54
C ILE A 487 9.71 28.41 24.48
N ALA A 488 8.46 28.43 24.02
CA ALA A 488 7.31 28.91 24.80
C ALA A 488 7.05 28.07 26.06
N LEU A 489 7.38 26.77 26.04
CA LEU A 489 7.22 25.90 27.21
C LEU A 489 8.47 25.91 28.11
N VAL A 490 9.67 25.79 27.54
CA VAL A 490 10.92 25.59 28.28
C VAL A 490 11.42 26.88 28.92
N VAL A 491 11.26 28.04 28.27
CA VAL A 491 11.76 29.30 28.85
C VAL A 491 11.02 29.64 30.15
N PRO A 492 9.68 29.68 30.22
CA PRO A 492 8.98 29.93 31.48
C PRO A 492 9.28 28.87 32.54
N LEU A 493 9.40 27.60 32.15
CA LEU A 493 9.75 26.49 33.02
C LEU A 493 11.13 26.66 33.66
N ALA A 494 12.14 27.01 32.85
CA ALA A 494 13.50 27.26 33.30
C ALA A 494 13.56 28.46 34.24
N VAL A 495 12.88 29.56 33.91
CA VAL A 495 12.76 30.73 34.80
C VAL A 495 12.13 30.34 36.15
N ASN A 496 11.04 29.57 36.12
CA ASN A 496 10.37 29.10 37.33
C ASN A 496 11.26 28.16 38.17
N ILE A 497 12.02 27.26 37.55
CA ILE A 497 12.97 26.39 38.25
C ILE A 497 14.09 27.21 38.89
N ILE A 498 14.68 28.17 38.17
CA ILE A 498 15.75 29.01 38.69
C ILE A 498 15.25 29.80 39.91
N GLN A 499 14.10 30.46 39.80
CA GLN A 499 13.47 31.16 40.92
C GLN A 499 13.19 30.23 42.10
N PHE A 500 12.74 29.01 41.83
CA PHE A 500 12.50 27.99 42.84
C PHE A 500 13.77 27.55 43.57
N VAL A 501 14.84 27.22 42.85
CA VAL A 501 16.14 26.80 43.42
C VAL A 501 16.73 27.91 44.29
N TYR A 502 16.66 29.16 43.83
CA TYR A 502 17.09 30.31 44.64
C TYR A 502 16.31 30.44 45.94
N THR A 503 15.01 30.12 45.93
CA THR A 503 14.18 30.23 47.13
C THR A 503 14.37 29.06 48.10
N ILE A 504 14.55 27.83 47.59
CA ILE A 504 14.84 26.65 48.44
C ILE A 504 16.11 26.84 49.25
N ARG A 505 17.15 27.43 48.65
CA ARG A 505 18.45 27.58 49.33
C ARG A 505 18.37 28.39 50.63
N ASN A 506 17.27 29.12 50.84
CA ASN A 506 17.08 30.02 51.96
C ASN A 506 15.92 29.64 52.91
N SER A 507 15.14 28.57 52.65
CA SER A 507 13.90 28.29 53.41
C SER A 507 13.58 26.80 53.61
N PHE A 508 12.94 26.46 54.74
CA PHE A 508 12.40 25.12 55.02
C PHE A 508 11.00 24.96 54.42
N ILE A 509 10.82 24.06 53.43
CA ILE A 509 9.56 23.96 52.65
C ILE A 509 8.81 22.63 52.93
N PRO A 510 7.48 22.64 53.15
CA PRO A 510 6.68 21.44 53.39
C PRO A 510 6.59 20.47 52.19
N ILE A 511 6.57 19.16 52.42
CA ILE A 511 6.44 18.11 51.38
C ILE A 511 5.22 18.29 50.44
N ARG A 512 4.11 18.83 50.95
CA ARG A 512 2.90 19.09 50.14
C ARG A 512 3.15 20.07 48.99
N PHE A 513 4.13 20.94 49.14
CA PHE A 513 4.58 21.85 48.08
C PHE A 513 5.19 21.07 46.91
N PHE A 514 6.12 20.14 47.19
CA PHE A 514 6.83 19.38 46.17
C PHE A 514 5.90 18.51 45.32
N VAL A 515 4.88 17.90 45.95
CA VAL A 515 3.88 17.10 45.23
C VAL A 515 3.07 17.96 44.26
N ARG A 516 2.65 19.17 44.67
CA ARG A 516 1.87 20.08 43.80
C ARG A 516 2.72 20.64 42.66
N ALA A 517 3.96 21.03 42.94
CA ALA A 517 4.90 21.50 41.93
C ALA A 517 5.20 20.40 40.90
N LEU A 518 5.43 19.16 41.35
CA LEU A 518 5.66 18.01 40.48
C LEU A 518 4.45 17.72 39.58
N ILE A 519 3.22 17.73 40.13
CA ILE A 519 2.00 17.54 39.35
C ILE A 519 1.83 18.67 38.32
N GLY A 520 2.03 19.93 38.72
CA GLY A 520 1.98 21.06 37.79
C GLY A 520 3.01 20.94 36.66
N PHE A 521 4.21 20.44 36.98
CA PHE A 521 5.26 20.21 35.99
C PHE A 521 4.92 19.08 35.02
N ILE A 522 4.37 17.97 35.51
CA ILE A 522 3.93 16.85 34.67
C ILE A 522 2.82 17.31 33.69
N LEU A 523 1.88 18.13 34.17
CA LEU A 523 0.78 18.68 33.35
C LEU A 523 1.24 19.72 32.32
N ILE A 524 2.38 20.38 32.54
CA ILE A 524 3.02 21.26 31.55
C ILE A 524 3.86 20.42 30.58
N MET A 525 4.52 19.35 31.04
CA MET A 525 5.28 18.47 30.17
C MET A 525 4.38 17.66 29.21
N SER A 526 3.13 17.38 29.59
CA SER A 526 2.18 16.72 28.69
C SER A 526 1.82 17.56 27.45
N SER A 527 1.94 18.89 27.49
CA SER A 527 1.76 19.71 26.29
C SER A 527 2.91 19.59 25.30
N LEU A 528 4.10 19.18 25.73
CA LEU A 528 5.23 18.89 24.84
C LEU A 528 4.99 17.59 24.06
N VAL A 529 4.41 16.56 24.71
CA VAL A 529 3.96 15.33 24.03
C VAL A 529 2.91 15.65 22.98
N PHE A 530 1.99 16.58 23.25
CA PHE A 530 1.02 17.05 22.26
C PHE A 530 1.70 17.68 21.04
N THR A 531 2.69 18.54 21.21
CA THR A 531 3.43 19.15 20.09
C THR A 531 4.05 18.07 19.20
N VAL A 532 4.61 17.01 19.78
CA VAL A 532 5.18 15.88 19.03
C VAL A 532 4.10 15.11 18.24
N ILE A 533 2.93 14.88 18.85
CA ILE A 533 1.80 14.20 18.18
C ILE A 533 1.26 15.07 17.04
N ALA A 534 1.14 16.38 17.25
CA ALA A 534 0.70 17.33 16.23
C ALA A 534 1.65 17.37 15.02
N VAL A 535 2.96 17.38 15.28
CA VAL A 535 4.02 17.28 14.26
C VAL A 535 3.89 16.02 13.44
N TYR A 536 3.75 14.88 14.12
CA TYR A 536 3.59 13.59 13.46
C TYR A 536 2.32 13.56 12.59
N ALA A 537 1.21 14.07 13.10
CA ALA A 537 -0.05 14.17 12.40
C ALA A 537 0.06 15.05 11.14
N SER A 538 0.73 16.20 11.22
CA SER A 538 1.01 17.08 10.09
C SER A 538 1.91 16.44 9.04
N LEU A 539 2.97 15.73 9.45
CA LEU A 539 3.84 14.99 8.53
C LEU A 539 3.09 13.85 7.82
N ALA A 540 2.22 13.13 8.55
CA ALA A 540 1.39 12.07 7.98
C ALA A 540 0.37 12.61 6.96
N ALA A 541 -0.22 13.79 7.22
CA ALA A 541 -1.12 14.44 6.27
C ALA A 541 -0.40 14.81 4.96
N VAL A 542 0.84 15.32 5.05
CA VAL A 542 1.64 15.67 3.87
C VAL A 542 1.98 14.45 3.00
N GLN A 543 2.33 13.32 3.62
CA GLN A 543 2.61 12.08 2.88
C GLN A 543 1.40 11.59 2.07
N ARG A 544 0.17 11.87 2.52
CA ARG A 544 -1.05 11.48 1.79
C ARG A 544 -1.28 12.30 0.53
N ASN A 545 -0.84 13.56 0.48
CA ASN A 545 -0.98 14.37 -0.74
C ASN A 545 -0.25 13.76 -1.95
N SER A 546 0.90 13.10 -1.72
CA SER A 546 1.62 12.36 -2.77
C SER A 546 0.80 11.20 -3.34
N SER A 547 -0.04 10.56 -2.52
CA SER A 547 -0.88 9.44 -2.98
C SER A 547 -2.02 9.89 -3.90
N ILE A 548 -2.56 11.10 -3.70
CA ILE A 548 -3.61 11.69 -4.56
C ILE A 548 -3.06 11.92 -5.96
N PHE A 549 -1.87 12.49 -6.05
CA PHE A 549 -1.17 12.72 -7.32
C PHE A 549 -0.91 11.43 -8.08
N LEU A 550 -0.31 10.44 -7.41
CA LEU A 550 0.01 9.15 -8.00
C LEU A 550 -1.25 8.45 -8.53
N ASN A 551 -2.40 8.66 -7.89
CA ASN A 551 -3.66 8.11 -8.39
C ASN A 551 -4.14 8.81 -9.67
N GLY A 552 -4.08 10.14 -9.75
CA GLY A 552 -4.37 10.88 -10.98
C GLY A 552 -3.43 10.49 -12.13
N TYR A 553 -2.14 10.30 -11.80
CA TYR A 553 -1.12 9.83 -12.75
C TYR A 553 -1.42 8.42 -13.27
N ARG A 554 -1.90 7.51 -12.42
CA ARG A 554 -2.31 6.15 -12.83
C ARG A 554 -3.42 6.16 -13.88
N THR A 555 -4.42 7.01 -13.72
CA THR A 555 -5.50 7.17 -14.70
C THR A 555 -4.98 7.69 -16.05
N ALA A 556 -4.07 8.66 -16.02
CA ALA A 556 -3.41 9.16 -17.24
C ALA A 556 -2.57 8.06 -17.92
N LEU A 557 -1.83 7.26 -17.14
CA LEU A 557 -1.02 6.15 -17.65
C LEU A 557 -1.87 5.06 -18.31
N LEU A 558 -3.05 4.79 -17.77
CA LEU A 558 -4.05 3.92 -18.40
C LEU A 558 -4.54 4.48 -19.74
N GLY A 559 -4.77 5.79 -19.79
CA GLY A 559 -5.03 6.53 -21.04
C GLY A 559 -3.90 6.36 -22.07
N THR A 560 -2.64 6.37 -21.63
CA THR A 560 -1.47 6.09 -22.50
C THR A 560 -1.52 4.68 -23.07
N CYS A 561 -1.83 3.68 -22.24
CA CYS A 561 -1.96 2.29 -22.68
C CYS A 561 -3.11 2.12 -23.69
N THR A 562 -4.21 2.86 -23.49
CA THR A 562 -5.35 2.92 -24.43
C THR A 562 -4.89 3.39 -25.79
N LEU A 563 -4.18 4.50 -25.80
CA LEU A 563 -3.72 5.15 -26.99
C LEU A 563 -2.70 4.28 -27.71
N CYS A 564 -1.82 3.61 -26.97
CA CYS A 564 -0.91 2.64 -27.54
C CYS A 564 -1.68 1.52 -28.23
N ALA A 565 -2.72 0.97 -27.60
CA ALA A 565 -3.56 -0.05 -28.20
C ALA A 565 -4.32 0.44 -29.44
N ILE A 566 -4.87 1.66 -29.41
CA ILE A 566 -5.55 2.29 -30.55
C ILE A 566 -4.56 2.53 -31.69
N ASN A 567 -3.36 3.04 -31.41
CA ASN A 567 -2.33 3.28 -32.42
C ASN A 567 -1.77 1.97 -33.00
N LEU A 568 -1.66 0.92 -32.17
CA LEU A 568 -1.33 -0.44 -32.64
C LEU A 568 -2.43 -0.99 -33.56
N ALA A 569 -3.69 -0.64 -33.29
CA ALA A 569 -4.85 -1.11 -34.05
C ALA A 569 -5.22 -0.26 -35.28
N SER A 570 -4.90 1.04 -35.34
CA SER A 570 -5.41 1.94 -36.39
C SER A 570 -4.49 2.09 -37.60
N THR A 571 -3.19 1.79 -37.54
CA THR A 571 -2.36 1.73 -38.76
C THR A 571 -1.05 0.96 -38.63
N ILE A 572 -0.93 -0.06 -39.48
CA ILE A 572 0.30 -0.62 -40.06
C ILE A 572 1.36 0.47 -40.29
N VAL A 573 2.55 0.30 -39.71
CA VAL A 573 3.84 0.77 -40.25
C VAL A 573 3.80 2.17 -40.89
N THR A 574 3.50 3.21 -40.11
CA THR A 574 4.29 4.43 -40.28
C THR A 574 5.50 4.27 -39.39
N LEU A 575 6.70 4.50 -39.94
CA LEU A 575 7.93 4.48 -39.15
C LEU A 575 7.75 5.50 -38.02
N LEU A 576 7.35 5.06 -36.82
CA LEU A 576 7.82 5.70 -35.60
C LEU A 576 9.34 5.77 -35.79
N PRO A 577 9.94 6.97 -35.89
CA PRO A 577 11.37 7.06 -36.07
C PRO A 577 11.96 6.24 -34.93
N LYS A 578 12.77 5.23 -35.25
CA LYS A 578 13.49 4.42 -34.25
C LYS A 578 14.38 5.26 -33.32
N ASN A 579 14.51 6.55 -33.64
CA ASN A 579 15.26 7.57 -32.92
C ASN A 579 14.34 8.64 -32.29
N PHE A 580 13.06 8.35 -32.01
CA PHE A 580 12.25 9.24 -31.18
C PHE A 580 12.67 9.05 -29.72
N GLU A 581 13.81 9.65 -29.38
CA GLU A 581 14.28 9.77 -28.02
C GLU A 581 13.64 11.03 -27.44
N CYS A 582 12.47 10.89 -26.81
CA CYS A 582 11.98 11.96 -25.97
C CYS A 582 12.89 12.00 -24.75
N THR A 583 13.87 12.91 -24.76
CA THR A 583 14.86 13.08 -23.68
C THR A 583 14.24 13.38 -22.31
N LEU A 584 12.95 13.71 -22.29
CA LEU A 584 12.13 13.97 -21.10
C LEU A 584 11.16 12.82 -20.75
N ALA A 585 10.85 11.90 -21.67
CA ALA A 585 9.94 10.80 -21.39
C ALA A 585 10.68 9.69 -20.63
N THR A 586 10.47 9.65 -19.33
CA THR A 586 11.02 8.63 -18.43
C THR A 586 10.17 7.36 -18.37
N ASN A 587 9.02 7.32 -19.06
CA ASN A 587 8.04 6.24 -18.95
C ASN A 587 8.55 4.96 -19.68
N PRO A 588 8.62 3.78 -19.02
CA PRO A 588 9.20 2.55 -19.54
C PRO A 588 8.45 1.95 -20.73
N MET A 589 7.30 2.52 -21.08
CA MET A 589 6.56 2.12 -22.27
C MET A 589 7.31 2.39 -23.59
N TRP A 590 8.38 3.20 -23.56
CA TRP A 590 9.11 3.65 -24.75
C TRP A 590 10.57 3.17 -24.80
N THR A 591 11.04 2.43 -23.79
CA THR A 591 12.40 1.87 -23.74
C THR A 591 12.34 0.38 -23.41
N ASP A 592 13.25 -0.42 -23.98
CA ASP A 592 13.34 -1.90 -23.82
C ASP A 592 13.61 -2.39 -22.37
N GLU A 593 13.50 -1.53 -21.36
CA GLU A 593 13.90 -1.78 -19.97
C GLU A 593 12.70 -1.97 -19.02
N ALA A 594 11.85 -2.96 -19.32
CA ALA A 594 10.73 -3.39 -18.46
C ALA A 594 11.16 -4.07 -17.14
N GLN A 595 12.41 -3.93 -16.69
CA GLN A 595 12.95 -4.56 -15.47
C GLN A 595 13.08 -3.61 -14.26
N GLN A 596 12.87 -2.30 -14.43
CA GLN A 596 12.90 -1.33 -13.31
C GLN A 596 11.51 -0.73 -13.06
N LEU A 597 11.20 -0.41 -11.78
CA LEU A 597 10.14 0.54 -11.44
C LEU A 597 10.30 1.77 -12.34
N THR A 598 9.20 2.22 -12.96
CA THR A 598 8.96 3.35 -13.90
C THR A 598 10.11 4.05 -14.66
N GLY A 599 11.37 3.63 -14.62
CA GLY A 599 12.55 4.35 -15.14
C GLY A 599 12.82 5.72 -14.50
N ASP A 600 11.85 6.31 -13.80
CA ASP A 600 11.87 7.68 -13.31
C ASP A 600 12.16 7.74 -11.82
N SER A 601 13.43 8.04 -11.49
CA SER A 601 13.85 8.25 -10.10
C SER A 601 13.00 9.27 -9.32
N ARG A 602 12.34 10.23 -9.99
CA ARG A 602 11.46 11.21 -9.35
C ARG A 602 10.16 10.57 -8.89
N ILE A 603 9.56 9.72 -9.73
CA ILE A 603 8.32 8.99 -9.40
C ILE A 603 8.63 7.86 -8.41
N ASP A 604 9.70 7.11 -8.66
CA ASP A 604 10.09 5.96 -7.83
C ASP A 604 10.50 6.37 -6.41
N SER A 605 10.92 7.64 -6.23
CA SER A 605 11.19 8.20 -4.90
C SER A 605 9.92 8.50 -4.09
N LEU A 606 8.75 8.59 -4.75
CA LEU A 606 7.48 8.84 -4.07
C LEU A 606 7.01 7.56 -3.39
N THR A 607 6.81 7.63 -2.08
CA THR A 607 6.25 6.54 -1.30
C THR A 607 4.78 6.82 -0.99
N SER A 608 3.91 5.86 -1.30
CA SER A 608 2.48 5.93 -0.98
C SER A 608 2.12 4.84 0.03
N GLN A 609 1.22 5.15 0.95
CA GLN A 609 0.62 4.13 1.80
C GLN A 609 -0.31 3.24 0.97
N ARG A 610 -0.50 1.99 1.40
CA ARG A 610 -1.47 1.10 0.77
C ARG A 610 -2.86 1.73 0.87
N THR A 611 -3.48 1.96 -0.28
CA THR A 611 -4.77 2.62 -0.40
C THR A 611 -5.94 1.67 -0.17
N LEU A 612 -5.76 0.39 -0.51
CA LEU A 612 -6.71 -0.67 -0.25
C LEU A 612 -6.70 -1.08 1.23
N LYS A 613 -7.79 -0.78 1.95
CA LYS A 613 -8.07 -1.27 3.29
C LYS A 613 -9.19 -2.31 3.25
N LYS A 614 -9.31 -3.10 4.31
CA LYS A 614 -10.43 -4.03 4.43
C LYS A 614 -11.70 -3.23 4.73
N ASP A 615 -12.78 -3.56 4.04
CA ASP A 615 -14.12 -2.98 4.18
C ASP A 615 -14.17 -1.47 3.81
N SER A 616 -13.21 -0.97 3.04
CA SER A 616 -13.23 0.40 2.51
C SER A 616 -13.99 0.50 1.20
N GLU A 617 -14.57 1.67 0.90
CA GLU A 617 -15.20 1.94 -0.40
C GLU A 617 -14.23 1.69 -1.57
N THR A 618 -12.94 1.98 -1.37
CA THR A 618 -11.89 1.66 -2.34
C THR A 618 -11.76 0.16 -2.62
N GLN A 619 -11.99 -0.71 -1.62
CA GLN A 619 -12.03 -2.15 -1.83
C GLN A 619 -13.33 -2.57 -2.53
N GLN A 620 -14.46 -1.98 -2.15
CA GLN A 620 -15.76 -2.28 -2.75
C GLN A 620 -15.73 -1.95 -4.25
N VAL A 621 -15.31 -0.74 -4.62
CA VAL A 621 -15.14 -0.36 -6.03
C VAL A 621 -14.15 -1.29 -6.76
N GLN A 622 -13.11 -1.76 -6.08
CA GLN A 622 -12.09 -2.62 -6.71
C GLN A 622 -12.59 -4.04 -6.98
N PHE A 623 -13.38 -4.64 -6.09
CA PHE A 623 -13.66 -6.08 -6.08
C PHE A 623 -15.13 -6.47 -6.01
N ASP A 624 -16.01 -5.60 -5.52
CA ASP A 624 -17.43 -5.94 -5.36
C ASP A 624 -18.10 -6.04 -6.73
N GLU A 625 -19.06 -6.95 -6.81
CA GLU A 625 -19.82 -7.17 -8.03
C GLU A 625 -20.55 -5.89 -8.43
N THR A 626 -20.23 -5.40 -9.62
CA THR A 626 -20.75 -4.15 -10.16
C THR A 626 -21.25 -4.41 -11.57
N GLU A 627 -22.45 -3.93 -11.88
CA GLU A 627 -23.03 -4.07 -13.22
C GLU A 627 -22.49 -3.02 -14.19
N CYS A 628 -22.18 -1.83 -13.68
CA CYS A 628 -21.73 -0.69 -14.48
C CYS A 628 -20.93 0.31 -13.64
N PHE A 629 -19.87 0.87 -14.23
CA PHE A 629 -19.27 2.11 -13.74
C PHE A 629 -19.64 3.25 -14.69
N GLU A 630 -20.57 4.08 -14.25
CA GLU A 630 -21.05 5.20 -15.04
C GLU A 630 -19.93 6.24 -15.24
N SER A 631 -19.49 6.44 -16.49
CA SER A 631 -18.60 7.55 -16.84
C SER A 631 -19.38 8.80 -17.26
N ARG A 632 -20.52 8.62 -17.92
CA ARG A 632 -21.44 9.67 -18.38
C ARG A 632 -22.86 9.25 -18.03
N ASP A 633 -23.69 10.24 -17.75
CA ASP A 633 -25.09 10.04 -17.44
C ASP A 633 -25.77 9.20 -18.53
N GLY A 634 -26.31 8.04 -18.16
CA GLY A 634 -27.00 7.11 -19.05
C GLY A 634 -26.10 6.08 -19.75
N ASP A 635 -24.79 6.05 -19.50
CA ASP A 635 -23.90 4.99 -20.03
C ASP A 635 -24.35 3.60 -19.56
N CYS A 636 -24.86 3.50 -18.32
CA CYS A 636 -25.33 2.24 -17.76
C CYS A 636 -26.64 1.74 -18.37
N ASP A 637 -27.41 2.62 -19.01
CA ASP A 637 -28.67 2.25 -19.68
C ASP A 637 -28.43 1.58 -21.04
N VAL A 638 -27.19 1.65 -21.57
CA VAL A 638 -26.82 1.03 -22.84
C VAL A 638 -26.63 -0.49 -22.64
N PRO A 639 -27.48 -1.35 -23.23
CA PRO A 639 -27.31 -2.79 -23.13
C PRO A 639 -26.08 -3.23 -23.92
N HIS A 640 -25.32 -4.19 -23.38
CA HIS A 640 -24.11 -4.73 -24.02
C HIS A 640 -23.08 -3.66 -24.41
N ARG A 641 -22.98 -2.58 -23.62
CA ARG A 641 -22.06 -1.46 -23.89
C ARG A 641 -20.60 -1.89 -23.98
N ILE A 642 -20.20 -2.91 -23.22
CA ILE A 642 -18.89 -3.55 -23.35
C ILE A 642 -19.03 -4.74 -24.30
N TYR A 643 -18.21 -4.75 -25.35
CA TYR A 643 -18.15 -5.84 -26.31
C TYR A 643 -17.75 -7.14 -25.61
N GLY A 644 -18.52 -8.22 -25.84
CA GLY A 644 -18.26 -9.53 -25.24
C GLY A 644 -18.67 -9.68 -23.78
N LEU A 645 -19.01 -8.60 -23.07
CA LEU A 645 -19.41 -8.63 -21.66
C LEU A 645 -20.92 -8.39 -21.53
N THR A 646 -21.63 -9.37 -20.97
CA THR A 646 -23.11 -9.34 -20.86
C THR A 646 -23.62 -9.43 -19.43
N LYS A 647 -22.72 -9.60 -18.46
CA LYS A 647 -23.04 -9.80 -17.05
C LYS A 647 -22.29 -8.78 -16.19
N SER A 648 -22.71 -8.69 -14.94
CA SER A 648 -21.94 -8.08 -13.86
C SER A 648 -20.51 -8.64 -13.80
N TYR A 649 -19.59 -7.81 -13.30
CA TYR A 649 -18.19 -8.13 -13.16
C TYR A 649 -17.70 -7.79 -11.74
N HIS A 650 -16.62 -8.44 -11.30
CA HIS A 650 -16.09 -8.29 -9.93
C HIS A 650 -15.25 -7.00 -9.77
N GLY A 651 -15.95 -5.87 -9.83
CA GLY A 651 -15.40 -4.54 -9.61
C GLY A 651 -14.41 -4.10 -10.67
N PHE A 652 -13.70 -3.02 -10.36
CA PHE A 652 -12.74 -2.39 -11.27
C PHE A 652 -11.53 -3.28 -11.61
N GLU A 653 -11.12 -4.17 -10.71
CA GLU A 653 -10.00 -5.10 -10.97
C GLU A 653 -10.31 -6.07 -12.11
N ALA A 654 -11.54 -6.59 -12.17
CA ALA A 654 -11.94 -7.51 -13.23
C ALA A 654 -11.86 -6.84 -14.61
N LEU A 655 -12.32 -5.58 -14.72
CA LEU A 655 -12.23 -4.79 -15.96
C LEU A 655 -10.79 -4.52 -16.36
N PHE A 656 -9.94 -4.17 -15.39
CA PHE A 656 -8.51 -3.96 -15.64
C PHE A 656 -7.80 -5.25 -16.07
N GLY A 657 -8.19 -6.38 -15.47
CA GLY A 657 -7.71 -7.71 -15.84
C GLY A 657 -8.08 -8.08 -17.27
N LEU A 658 -9.33 -7.83 -17.67
CA LEU A 658 -9.80 -8.02 -19.05
C LEU A 658 -9.00 -7.15 -20.02
N PHE A 659 -8.88 -5.85 -19.73
CA PHE A 659 -8.07 -4.94 -20.54
C PHE A 659 -6.62 -5.40 -20.69
N THR A 660 -6.00 -5.86 -19.61
CA THR A 660 -4.61 -6.35 -19.61
C THR A 660 -4.48 -7.65 -20.40
N GLN A 661 -5.47 -8.54 -20.29
CA GLN A 661 -5.52 -9.78 -21.05
C GLN A 661 -5.63 -9.49 -22.56
N ASP A 662 -6.51 -8.56 -22.94
CA ASP A 662 -6.69 -8.15 -24.33
C ASP A 662 -5.40 -7.52 -24.89
N CYS A 663 -4.70 -6.69 -24.09
CA CYS A 663 -3.36 -6.20 -24.46
C CYS A 663 -2.37 -7.34 -24.70
N ALA A 664 -2.35 -8.34 -23.81
CA ALA A 664 -1.42 -9.46 -23.91
C ALA A 664 -1.70 -10.33 -25.14
N GLU A 665 -2.97 -10.51 -25.50
CA GLU A 665 -3.39 -11.21 -26.72
C GLU A 665 -2.87 -10.49 -27.96
N LEU A 666 -3.11 -9.17 -28.07
CA LEU A 666 -2.63 -8.36 -29.19
C LEU A 666 -1.09 -8.34 -29.31
N ILE A 667 -0.37 -8.34 -28.18
CA ILE A 667 1.11 -8.40 -28.18
C ILE A 667 1.63 -9.78 -28.59
N SER A 668 0.83 -10.83 -28.40
CA SER A 668 1.24 -12.21 -28.69
C SER A 668 1.10 -12.64 -30.14
N GLU A 669 0.45 -11.83 -30.99
CA GLU A 669 0.28 -12.12 -32.41
C GLU A 669 1.61 -12.07 -33.19
N GLU A 670 1.81 -13.04 -34.08
CA GLU A 670 3.06 -13.17 -34.84
C GLU A 670 3.20 -12.13 -35.95
N ASP A 671 2.07 -11.70 -36.54
CA ASP A 671 2.04 -10.63 -37.54
C ASP A 671 0.98 -9.54 -37.20
N PRO A 672 1.28 -8.66 -36.22
CA PRO A 672 0.36 -7.64 -35.73
C PRO A 672 -0.18 -6.73 -36.85
N ALA A 673 0.59 -6.54 -37.92
CA ALA A 673 0.24 -5.64 -39.01
C ALA A 673 -0.92 -6.16 -39.86
N ASN A 674 -1.05 -7.48 -40.01
CA ASN A 674 -2.08 -8.08 -40.87
C ASN A 674 -3.21 -8.75 -40.07
N GLU A 675 -2.93 -9.15 -38.84
CA GLU A 675 -3.87 -9.89 -37.99
C GLU A 675 -4.72 -8.97 -37.11
N ILE A 676 -4.18 -7.81 -36.71
CA ILE A 676 -4.89 -6.86 -35.86
C ILE A 676 -5.63 -5.84 -36.73
N SER A 677 -6.95 -5.92 -36.70
CA SER A 677 -7.86 -4.92 -37.24
C SER A 677 -8.73 -4.29 -36.14
N LEU A 678 -9.44 -3.20 -36.45
CA LEU A 678 -10.46 -2.66 -35.55
C LEU A 678 -11.55 -3.69 -35.21
N GLN A 679 -11.83 -4.66 -36.09
CA GLN A 679 -12.84 -5.70 -35.88
C GLN A 679 -12.38 -6.82 -34.95
N THR A 680 -11.09 -6.87 -34.61
CA THR A 680 -10.53 -7.86 -33.67
C THR A 680 -11.26 -7.77 -32.34
N ALA A 681 -11.68 -8.91 -31.80
CA ALA A 681 -12.47 -8.97 -30.57
C ALA A 681 -11.78 -8.24 -29.41
N SER A 682 -10.48 -8.43 -29.23
CA SER A 682 -9.68 -7.78 -28.18
C SER A 682 -9.64 -6.25 -28.37
N VAL A 683 -9.58 -5.76 -29.61
CA VAL A 683 -9.64 -4.31 -29.91
C VAL A 683 -11.03 -3.74 -29.61
N GLN A 684 -12.11 -4.44 -30.00
CA GLN A 684 -13.49 -4.03 -29.70
C GLN A 684 -13.76 -4.02 -28.19
N GLN A 685 -13.30 -5.05 -27.49
CA GLN A 685 -13.45 -5.19 -26.05
C GLN A 685 -12.68 -4.11 -25.31
N MET A 686 -11.40 -3.89 -25.65
CA MET A 686 -10.62 -2.79 -25.08
C MET A 686 -11.28 -1.45 -25.35
N GLY A 687 -11.63 -1.13 -26.61
CA GLY A 687 -12.23 0.14 -26.99
C GLY A 687 -13.53 0.43 -26.24
N SER A 688 -14.41 -0.57 -26.11
CA SER A 688 -15.66 -0.44 -25.36
C SER A 688 -15.45 -0.37 -23.84
N LEU A 689 -14.59 -1.20 -23.26
CA LEU A 689 -14.19 -1.12 -21.84
C LEU A 689 -13.69 0.28 -21.49
N MET A 690 -12.82 0.82 -22.33
CA MET A 690 -12.19 2.13 -22.16
C MET A 690 -13.20 3.27 -22.20
N LEU A 691 -14.14 3.22 -23.14
CA LEU A 691 -15.13 4.27 -23.37
C LEU A 691 -16.17 4.35 -22.26
N TYR A 692 -16.60 3.20 -21.74
CA TYR A 692 -17.68 3.11 -20.75
C TYR A 692 -17.11 2.92 -19.34
N ASP A 693 -16.76 1.69 -18.98
CA ASP A 693 -16.66 1.31 -17.56
C ASP A 693 -15.26 1.47 -16.98
N LEU A 694 -14.20 1.39 -17.76
CA LEU A 694 -12.84 1.53 -17.24
C LEU A 694 -12.59 2.98 -16.81
N LYS A 695 -13.13 3.95 -17.57
CA LYS A 695 -13.09 5.37 -17.22
C LYS A 695 -13.97 5.68 -16.00
N GLY A 696 -15.20 5.17 -16.00
CA GLY A 696 -16.10 5.27 -14.84
C GLY A 696 -15.45 4.68 -13.60
N GLY A 697 -14.86 3.48 -13.72
CA GLY A 697 -14.22 2.76 -12.63
C GLY A 697 -12.99 3.49 -12.08
N CYS A 698 -12.15 4.08 -12.95
CA CYS A 698 -11.06 4.95 -12.52
C CYS A 698 -11.59 6.18 -11.75
N SER A 699 -12.68 6.79 -12.21
CA SER A 699 -13.29 7.94 -11.57
C SER A 699 -13.88 7.58 -10.22
N SER A 700 -14.70 6.51 -10.14
CA SER A 700 -15.28 5.99 -8.90
C SER A 700 -14.20 5.57 -7.91
N TYR A 701 -13.14 4.90 -8.37
CA TYR A 701 -12.02 4.50 -7.51
C TYR A 701 -11.28 5.71 -6.98
N ARG A 702 -11.08 6.75 -7.80
CA ARG A 702 -10.51 8.03 -7.36
C ARG A 702 -11.39 8.74 -6.35
N VAL A 703 -12.70 8.80 -6.57
CA VAL A 703 -13.65 9.43 -5.64
C VAL A 703 -13.62 8.70 -4.30
N ALA A 704 -13.75 7.37 -4.30
CA ALA A 704 -13.66 6.55 -3.08
C ALA A 704 -12.33 6.77 -2.33
N LEU A 705 -11.22 6.91 -3.06
CA LEU A 705 -9.92 7.22 -2.47
C LEU A 705 -9.91 8.62 -1.84
N LEU A 706 -10.42 9.63 -2.55
CA LEU A 706 -10.46 11.01 -2.09
C LEU A 706 -11.38 11.16 -0.88
N ASP A 707 -12.51 10.47 -0.85
CA ASP A 707 -13.45 10.48 0.26
C ASP A 707 -12.84 9.81 1.48
N GLU A 708 -12.21 8.63 1.31
CA GLU A 708 -11.48 7.96 2.39
C GLU A 708 -10.38 8.86 2.97
N GLN A 709 -9.62 9.55 2.12
CA GLN A 709 -8.58 10.46 2.57
C GLN A 709 -9.13 11.71 3.24
N THR A 710 -10.20 12.27 2.70
CA THR A 710 -10.89 13.44 3.25
C THR A 710 -11.44 13.12 4.63
N ASP A 711 -12.02 11.94 4.82
CA ASP A 711 -12.56 11.51 6.10
C ASP A 711 -11.46 11.21 7.11
N GLN A 712 -10.36 10.59 6.68
CA GLN A 712 -9.21 10.45 7.57
C GLN A 712 -8.58 11.79 7.94
N MET A 713 -8.56 12.78 7.04
CA MET A 713 -8.12 14.14 7.36
C MET A 713 -9.07 14.80 8.37
N LYS A 714 -10.39 14.69 8.19
CA LYS A 714 -11.38 15.20 9.17
C LYS A 714 -11.22 14.55 10.54
N ILE A 715 -10.98 13.23 10.60
CA ILE A 715 -10.72 12.52 11.87
C ILE A 715 -9.45 13.05 12.51
N LEU A 716 -8.36 13.18 11.76
CA LEU A 716 -7.08 13.68 12.26
C LEU A 716 -7.19 15.15 12.72
N GLU A 717 -7.92 15.99 11.99
CA GLU A 717 -8.25 17.37 12.37
C GLU A 717 -9.07 17.40 13.66
N THR A 718 -10.10 16.57 13.77
CA THR A 718 -10.94 16.47 14.98
C THR A 718 -10.12 16.02 16.19
N VAL A 719 -9.28 14.99 16.02
CA VAL A 719 -8.36 14.51 17.06
C VAL A 719 -7.38 15.61 17.47
N LEU A 720 -6.81 16.33 16.50
CA LEU A 720 -5.91 17.44 16.78
C LEU A 720 -6.61 18.55 17.58
N ILE A 721 -7.84 18.92 17.22
CA ILE A 721 -8.65 19.91 17.94
C ILE A 721 -8.95 19.44 19.37
N VAL A 722 -9.35 18.17 19.55
CA VAL A 722 -9.67 17.61 20.87
C VAL A 722 -8.42 17.58 21.76
N ILE A 723 -7.30 17.07 21.26
CA ILE A 723 -6.05 17.04 22.03
C ILE A 723 -5.55 18.46 22.31
N PHE A 724 -5.75 19.40 21.39
CA PHE A 724 -5.43 20.82 21.60
C PHE A 724 -6.23 21.42 22.76
N ILE A 725 -7.56 21.18 22.81
CA ILE A 725 -8.41 21.63 23.93
C ILE A 725 -7.93 21.02 25.26
N ILE A 726 -7.62 19.71 25.27
CA ILE A 726 -7.08 19.02 26.44
C ILE A 726 -5.75 19.64 26.88
N SER A 727 -4.87 19.99 25.94
CA SER A 727 -3.58 20.64 26.20
C SER A 727 -3.77 22.00 26.86
N ILE A 728 -4.69 22.84 26.34
CA ILE A 728 -5.02 24.14 26.96
C ILE A 728 -5.51 23.95 28.39
N ILE A 729 -6.45 23.02 28.61
CA ILE A 729 -6.98 22.74 29.94
C ILE A 729 -5.88 22.25 30.88
N SER A 730 -4.99 21.36 30.42
CA SER A 730 -3.84 20.87 31.19
C SER A 730 -2.89 22.00 31.58
N ILE A 731 -2.58 22.90 30.65
CA ILE A 731 -1.74 24.09 30.92
C ILE A 731 -2.42 25.01 31.94
N MET A 732 -3.72 25.29 31.79
CA MET A 732 -4.46 26.13 32.74
C MET A 732 -4.49 25.53 34.14
N ILE A 733 -4.76 24.22 34.27
CA ILE A 733 -4.74 23.51 35.55
C ILE A 733 -3.33 23.54 36.15
N GLY A 734 -2.31 23.24 35.35
CA GLY A 734 -0.92 23.31 35.77
C GLY A 734 -0.54 24.71 36.28
N PHE A 735 -0.98 25.75 35.59
CA PHE A 735 -0.73 27.14 35.97
C PHE A 735 -1.45 27.55 37.26
N VAL A 736 -2.72 27.17 37.44
CA VAL A 736 -3.48 27.43 38.69
C VAL A 736 -2.81 26.73 39.88
N LEU A 737 -2.33 25.49 39.70
CA LEU A 737 -1.58 24.77 40.74
C LEU A 737 -0.27 25.49 41.09
N LEU A 738 0.45 26.03 40.10
CA LEU A 738 1.69 26.78 40.31
C LEU A 738 1.47 28.14 40.97
N ILE A 739 0.43 28.90 40.60
CA ILE A 739 0.12 30.18 41.27
C ILE A 739 -0.16 29.95 42.76
N SER A 740 -0.97 28.94 43.10
CA SER A 740 -1.28 28.63 44.50
C SER A 740 -0.01 28.31 45.30
N THR A 741 0.97 27.66 44.67
CA THR A 741 2.26 27.38 45.32
C THR A 741 3.10 28.63 45.57
N ARG A 742 3.04 29.66 44.71
CA ARG A 742 3.75 30.93 44.91
C ARG A 742 3.31 31.63 46.20
N THR A 743 2.00 31.69 46.47
CA THR A 743 1.45 32.32 47.68
C THR A 743 1.90 31.59 48.95
N ILE A 744 1.92 30.26 48.93
CA ILE A 744 2.41 29.46 50.07
C ILE A 744 3.90 29.73 50.31
N LEU A 745 4.68 29.82 49.23
CA LEU A 745 6.11 30.08 49.28
C LEU A 745 6.43 31.45 49.89
N PHE A 746 5.68 32.50 49.51
CA PHE A 746 5.79 33.82 50.13
C PHE A 746 5.47 33.80 51.63
N ASN A 747 4.38 33.14 52.02
CA ASN A 747 4.01 33.04 53.43
C ASN A 747 5.05 32.27 54.26
N VAL A 748 5.63 31.20 53.70
CA VAL A 748 6.70 30.42 54.35
C VAL A 748 7.99 31.23 54.42
N ALA A 749 8.35 31.97 53.38
CA ALA A 749 9.53 32.83 53.38
C ALA A 749 9.40 33.97 54.41
N GLU A 750 8.24 34.63 54.49
CA GLU A 750 7.94 35.65 55.51
C GLU A 750 7.97 35.06 56.92
N SER A 751 7.38 33.87 57.11
CA SER A 751 7.42 33.18 58.40
C SER A 751 8.83 32.76 58.78
N SER A 752 9.66 32.35 57.82
CA SER A 752 11.06 31.95 58.03
C SER A 752 11.95 33.17 58.31
N SER A 753 11.69 34.33 57.71
CA SER A 753 12.44 35.56 58.02
C SER A 753 12.15 36.04 59.45
N LYS A 754 10.89 35.98 59.89
CA LYS A 754 10.52 36.24 61.30
C LYS A 754 11.20 35.26 62.26
N MET A 755 11.47 34.03 61.81
CA MET A 755 12.19 33.03 62.60
C MET A 755 13.70 33.36 62.72
N LYS A 756 14.30 34.02 61.74
CA LYS A 756 15.67 34.57 61.83
C LYS A 756 15.76 35.74 62.83
N GLU A 757 14.72 36.56 62.93
CA GLU A 757 14.64 37.61 63.96
C GLU A 757 14.58 37.04 65.38
N LEU A 758 14.13 35.77 65.53
CA LEU A 758 14.08 35.04 66.79
C LEU A 758 15.36 34.22 67.06
N ASP A 759 16.36 34.28 66.18
CA ASP A 759 17.62 33.57 66.37
C ASP A 759 18.41 34.24 67.52
N PRO A 760 18.66 33.54 68.64
CA PRO A 760 19.28 34.13 69.81
C PRO A 760 20.68 34.70 69.57
N GLU A 761 21.42 34.24 68.54
CA GLU A 761 22.70 34.87 68.16
C GLU A 761 22.51 36.27 67.56
N THR A 762 21.43 36.47 66.80
CA THR A 762 21.11 37.76 66.17
C THR A 762 20.56 38.75 67.21
N ASP A 763 19.66 38.30 68.10
CA ASP A 763 19.18 39.09 69.26
C ASP A 763 20.33 39.42 70.24
N ALA A 764 21.28 38.50 70.43
CA ALA A 764 22.47 38.76 71.24
C ALA A 764 23.39 39.81 70.61
N ASN A 765 23.61 39.78 69.29
CA ASN A 765 24.42 40.78 68.59
C ASN A 765 23.75 42.17 68.60
N GLU A 766 22.44 42.26 68.32
CA GLU A 766 21.71 43.54 68.39
C GLU A 766 21.71 44.15 69.80
N ARG A 767 21.56 43.32 70.85
CA ARG A 767 21.61 43.79 72.24
C ARG A 767 22.99 44.18 72.72
N THR A 768 24.05 43.62 72.15
CA THR A 768 25.43 43.93 72.55
C THR A 768 26.06 45.08 71.76
N GLY A 769 25.42 45.54 70.68
CA GLY A 769 25.80 46.77 69.97
C GLY A 769 27.19 46.74 69.33
N MET A 770 27.68 45.55 68.98
CA MET A 770 28.91 45.37 68.19
C MET A 770 28.62 45.20 66.71
#